data_AF-A0A964ALS9-F1
#
_entry.id   AF-A0A964ALS9-F1
#
_cell.length_a   1.000
_cell.length_b   1.000
_cell.length_c   1.000
_cell.angle_alpha   90.00
_cell.angle_beta   90.00
_cell.angle_gamma   90.00
#
_symmetry.space_group_name_H-M   'P 1'
#
loop_
_entity.id
_entity.type
_entity.pdbx_description
1 polymer ?
#
loop_
_entity_poly.entity_id
_entity_poly.type
_entity_poly.pdbx_seq_one_letter_code
_entity_poly.pdbx_strand_id
1 'polypeptide(L)'
;MDTDTSQDRTARPAARDDWAFHPLELLAAWSAGLILAMGLHAPALSALGRALPGEPASDVLRAWWSAWMVADAFPGWPFASDAVNFPAGVDIVPFPAVTLTLAAPATALLGAAVMVPMLVVLHAAFAVAGTAFFVRTLGGGRGGALLAGALVATQPILGGALRDGTLEILAVGWVPLCLAGMVRACRGSWRWGVATGVLYLVTCLESVYHGSFAALGVVACLVTLRGRRGLLGAAAAGLTVIAGIGLLYLAFQPVIDGVAHALDSAGNDPAELRASNAASLEMLRTLALAPGSRGWRIADLYAPPALHWVLFGVGSLLALRRAPWLPVLGALYLLLATQDDLVSLWSDSPIGQVVRFPRRYMAVFAVALGVGAGVGLRELLRFPKIELAGGAGLAVLAVVSGARAGGWLVAYPLLELPEAAFVADIADDPEDCAALMLPLELPGPEGMMRSEAPVFADLGASIASADLLTLQVMVDKAGWYTPALATLAEREGPTGLLPKNLTDLARPSVGLPVPKTALLPADAYAPDLRWLMGEGLKYVIVARDNYTEAHLALIDAIFSTVAVATTDYEDGSGVRVYRLYDDRPDRVEAPAESYGGTIAAQFAGVVVGGERLKGRLRLRVDTGGGQEALCEVHPETSRFQCASVRKVEGVILEVDEVPVTATRWEGTLLDAKVHFEASDELLRDQGPVDAPPAEGPSDPTAFTGKVANYRLVPGAVWVLATDEAGDQTRCPLTPETGAYDCGIIDGVETVTLLSDDEAVASTWDGVVTGGVITYTGSGPGGEGTGPPPPGELGAQFAGVVVEAAAVVGRKQLKVDTGEKEVFCEVHPETGQFRCPEARAVASVVLLVEDVALPTTWRGAIFDAQVFYEADEKLLNGGQPPTEGPGSGEPGQPARFAGTVENHDRLHGAVRVEAVGTATRTACPMTPETGAFDCGSVEDVVQVRLLADDHEVPSAWNGEVEGAVVTYTGAGQSTSSNPKDPPPPPTGGGQTAFEGKVLNREGLVGMVQVEVDADGRTRTCPITPESGAFSCGFVDDITAVRVTVEGRAVDAEWDGVVSGATVTVLR
;
A
#
# COMPACT_ATOMS: atom_id res chain seq x y z
N MET A 1 3.29 -27.44 -84.05
CA MET A 1 3.24 -26.12 -83.40
C MET A 1 3.26 -26.39 -81.91
N ASP A 2 4.46 -26.58 -81.40
CA ASP A 2 4.77 -26.73 -79.98
C ASP A 2 5.22 -25.37 -79.46
N THR A 3 4.50 -24.82 -78.47
CA THR A 3 4.92 -23.63 -77.73
C THR A 3 5.45 -24.06 -76.38
N ASP A 4 6.76 -24.31 -76.40
CA ASP A 4 7.66 -24.39 -75.27
C ASP A 4 7.64 -23.07 -74.48
N THR A 5 7.04 -23.11 -73.29
CA THR A 5 7.16 -22.07 -72.25
C THR A 5 7.77 -22.67 -71.00
N SER A 6 8.91 -23.34 -71.17
CA SER A 6 9.86 -23.59 -70.08
C SER A 6 10.59 -22.28 -69.71
N GLN A 7 9.85 -21.32 -69.16
CA GLN A 7 10.48 -20.23 -68.41
C GLN A 7 11.02 -20.79 -67.10
N ASP A 8 12.31 -21.11 -67.20
CA ASP A 8 13.33 -21.28 -66.18
C ASP A 8 13.12 -20.31 -64.99
N ARG A 9 12.18 -20.67 -64.10
CA ARG A 9 12.24 -20.25 -62.70
C ARG A 9 13.49 -20.89 -62.17
N THR A 10 14.60 -20.18 -62.29
CA THR A 10 15.78 -20.31 -61.45
C THR A 10 15.29 -20.33 -60.01
N ALA A 11 14.99 -21.55 -59.54
CA ALA A 11 14.74 -21.84 -58.15
C ALA A 11 16.05 -21.48 -57.48
N ARG A 12 16.16 -20.22 -57.03
CA ARG A 12 17.23 -19.78 -56.14
C ARG A 12 17.33 -20.91 -55.12
N PRO A 13 18.46 -21.64 -55.07
CA PRO A 13 18.59 -22.82 -54.24
C PRO A 13 18.06 -22.42 -52.89
N ALA A 14 16.98 -23.08 -52.44
CA ALA A 14 16.24 -22.72 -51.24
C ALA A 14 17.29 -22.42 -50.18
N ALA A 15 17.49 -21.14 -49.88
CA ALA A 15 18.70 -20.63 -49.27
C ALA A 15 18.95 -21.47 -48.03
N ARG A 16 19.89 -22.40 -48.16
CA ARG A 16 20.21 -23.44 -47.18
C ARG A 16 20.39 -22.71 -45.87
N ASP A 17 19.55 -23.02 -44.88
CA ASP A 17 19.70 -22.93 -43.42
C ASP A 17 20.79 -22.02 -42.78
N ASP A 18 21.25 -20.95 -43.45
CA ASP A 18 22.25 -19.96 -42.98
C ASP A 18 21.66 -19.04 -41.89
N TRP A 19 20.46 -19.36 -41.43
CA TRP A 19 19.76 -18.72 -40.33
C TRP A 19 20.07 -19.38 -39.00
N ALA A 20 21.01 -20.33 -38.97
CA ALA A 20 21.70 -20.70 -37.75
C ALA A 20 22.37 -19.43 -37.21
N PHE A 21 21.66 -18.76 -36.30
CA PHE A 21 22.19 -17.67 -35.51
C PHE A 21 23.50 -18.18 -34.92
N HIS A 22 24.62 -17.69 -35.45
CA HIS A 22 25.91 -18.23 -35.08
C HIS A 22 26.05 -18.06 -33.56
N PRO A 23 26.48 -19.09 -32.81
CA PRO A 23 26.70 -18.98 -31.37
C PRO A 23 27.53 -17.74 -30.99
N LEU A 24 28.43 -17.32 -31.88
CA LEU A 24 29.22 -16.10 -31.77
C LEU A 24 28.40 -14.80 -31.81
N GLU A 25 27.31 -14.71 -32.58
CA GLU A 25 26.43 -13.52 -32.58
C GLU A 25 25.68 -13.40 -31.26
N LEU A 26 25.22 -14.53 -30.71
CA LEU A 26 24.55 -14.56 -29.41
C LEU A 26 25.55 -14.19 -28.30
N LEU A 27 26.75 -14.77 -28.32
CA LEU A 27 27.81 -14.44 -27.39
C LEU A 27 28.21 -12.96 -27.46
N ALA A 28 28.28 -12.38 -28.65
CA ALA A 28 28.57 -10.96 -28.83
C ALA A 28 27.45 -10.07 -28.28
N ALA A 29 26.18 -10.42 -28.50
CA ALA A 29 25.04 -9.70 -27.94
C ALA A 29 25.02 -9.79 -26.41
N TRP A 30 25.29 -10.97 -25.85
CA TRP A 30 25.46 -11.17 -24.41
C TRP A 30 26.60 -10.36 -23.83
N SER A 31 27.77 -10.36 -24.49
CA SER A 31 28.93 -9.61 -24.01
C SER A 31 28.66 -8.10 -24.02
N ALA A 32 28.03 -7.60 -25.09
CA ALA A 32 27.62 -6.20 -25.18
C ALA A 32 26.57 -5.84 -24.11
N GLY A 33 25.58 -6.72 -23.91
CA GLY A 33 24.58 -6.57 -22.86
C GLY A 33 25.19 -6.57 -21.46
N LEU A 34 26.15 -7.45 -21.20
CA LEU A 34 26.84 -7.53 -19.91
C LEU A 34 27.67 -6.28 -19.64
N ILE A 35 28.44 -5.78 -20.62
CA ILE A 35 29.20 -4.53 -20.47
C ILE A 35 28.26 -3.35 -20.16
N LEU A 36 27.15 -3.26 -20.89
CA LEU A 36 26.13 -2.23 -20.68
C LEU A 36 25.51 -2.35 -19.28
N ALA A 37 25.09 -3.55 -18.87
CA ALA A 37 24.48 -3.79 -17.57
C ALA A 37 25.46 -3.52 -16.42
N MET A 38 26.72 -3.93 -16.53
CA MET A 38 27.75 -3.64 -15.52
C MET A 38 27.99 -2.13 -15.38
N GLY A 39 28.04 -1.39 -16.50
CA GLY A 39 28.17 0.07 -16.44
C GLY A 39 26.95 0.75 -15.81
N LEU A 40 25.75 0.27 -16.15
CA LEU A 40 24.48 0.78 -15.65
C LEU A 40 24.28 0.55 -14.15
N HIS A 41 24.67 -0.63 -13.66
CA HIS A 41 24.50 -1.06 -12.28
C HIS A 41 25.84 -1.02 -11.51
N ALA A 42 26.79 -0.22 -11.96
CA ALA A 42 28.09 -0.04 -11.30
C ALA A 42 27.95 0.32 -9.80
N PRO A 43 26.99 1.16 -9.37
CA PRO A 43 26.78 1.43 -7.94
C PRO A 43 26.47 0.16 -7.14
N ALA A 44 25.54 -0.68 -7.60
CA ALA A 44 25.22 -1.96 -6.96
C ALA A 44 26.41 -2.93 -6.95
N LEU A 45 27.20 -2.97 -8.03
CA LEU A 45 28.42 -3.78 -8.09
C LEU A 45 29.51 -3.29 -7.13
N SER A 46 29.55 -2.00 -6.81
CA SER A 46 30.48 -1.44 -5.82
C SER A 46 30.05 -1.68 -4.36
N ALA A 47 28.79 -2.07 -4.16
CA ALA A 47 28.19 -2.31 -2.85
C ALA A 47 27.84 -3.79 -2.61
N LEU A 48 28.44 -4.72 -3.37
CA LEU A 48 28.20 -6.16 -3.21
C LEU A 48 28.39 -6.61 -1.77
N GLY A 49 27.40 -7.33 -1.24
CA GLY A 49 27.40 -7.83 0.12
C GLY A 49 27.07 -6.78 1.20
N ARG A 50 27.07 -5.48 0.87
CA ARG A 50 26.79 -4.38 1.82
C ARG A 50 25.44 -3.71 1.58
N ALA A 51 25.00 -3.66 0.34
CA ALA A 51 23.72 -3.07 -0.03
C ALA A 51 23.01 -3.87 -1.13
N LEU A 52 21.69 -3.74 -1.17
CA LEU A 52 20.82 -4.34 -2.16
C LEU A 52 20.25 -3.28 -3.11
N PRO A 53 20.09 -3.55 -4.41
CA PRO A 53 19.42 -2.64 -5.32
C PRO A 53 17.91 -2.60 -5.05
N GLY A 54 17.42 -1.52 -4.46
CA GLY A 54 16.01 -1.35 -4.12
C GLY A 54 15.80 -0.29 -3.05
N GLU A 55 14.54 0.03 -2.79
CA GLU A 55 14.14 0.93 -1.72
C GLU A 55 13.80 0.15 -0.44
N PRO A 56 13.93 0.79 0.73
CA PRO A 56 13.77 0.09 2.01
C PRO A 56 12.37 -0.54 2.24
N ALA A 57 11.31 0.11 1.76
CA ALA A 57 9.93 -0.38 1.86
C ALA A 57 9.48 -1.22 0.66
N SER A 58 10.42 -1.79 -0.09
CA SER A 58 10.17 -2.47 -1.36
C SER A 58 10.25 -4.00 -1.27
N ASP A 59 9.92 -4.71 -2.35
CA ASP A 59 10.07 -6.16 -2.49
C ASP A 59 11.56 -6.61 -2.54
N VAL A 60 12.55 -5.70 -2.36
CA VAL A 60 13.98 -6.06 -2.42
C VAL A 60 14.40 -6.99 -1.30
N LEU A 61 13.87 -6.79 -0.09
CA LEU A 61 14.13 -7.65 1.06
C LEU A 61 13.53 -9.05 0.85
N ARG A 62 12.36 -9.11 0.21
CA ARG A 62 11.74 -10.37 -0.21
C ARG A 62 12.56 -11.08 -1.29
N ALA A 63 13.12 -10.34 -2.25
CA ALA A 63 13.99 -10.92 -3.27
C ALA A 63 15.28 -11.50 -2.66
N TRP A 64 15.86 -10.78 -1.69
CA TRP A 64 17.01 -11.23 -0.92
C TRP A 64 16.72 -12.48 -0.10
N TRP A 65 15.60 -12.48 0.63
CA TRP A 65 15.11 -13.63 1.38
C TRP A 65 14.84 -14.84 0.48
N SER A 66 14.19 -14.63 -0.67
CA SER A 66 13.90 -15.71 -1.62
C SER A 66 15.19 -16.31 -2.20
N ALA A 67 16.21 -15.49 -2.49
CA ALA A 67 17.49 -15.97 -2.97
C ALA A 67 18.25 -16.79 -1.92
N TRP A 68 18.25 -16.32 -0.66
CA TRP A 68 18.84 -17.04 0.47
C TRP A 68 18.14 -18.39 0.69
N MET A 69 16.82 -18.39 0.81
CA MET A 69 16.05 -19.60 1.10
C MET A 69 16.16 -20.66 0.00
N VAL A 70 16.19 -20.27 -1.28
CA VAL A 70 16.41 -21.25 -2.37
C VAL A 70 17.82 -21.84 -2.32
N ALA A 71 18.81 -21.06 -1.86
CA ALA A 71 20.18 -21.52 -1.70
C ALA A 71 20.33 -22.46 -0.51
N ASP A 72 19.66 -22.19 0.61
CA ASP A 72 19.59 -23.06 1.78
C ASP A 72 18.95 -24.42 1.42
N ALA A 73 17.87 -24.40 0.64
CA ALA A 73 17.23 -25.63 0.17
C ALA A 73 18.05 -26.43 -0.86
N PHE A 74 19.19 -25.93 -1.35
CA PHE A 74 20.02 -26.58 -2.38
C PHE A 74 21.06 -27.55 -1.76
N PRO A 75 21.28 -28.77 -2.32
CA PRO A 75 20.79 -29.32 -3.60
C PRO A 75 19.46 -30.06 -3.51
N GLY A 76 18.71 -29.88 -2.42
CA GLY A 76 17.40 -30.47 -2.19
C GLY A 76 16.31 -29.94 -3.12
N TRP A 77 15.06 -30.10 -2.68
CA TRP A 77 13.91 -29.62 -3.43
C TRP A 77 13.76 -28.10 -3.19
N PRO A 78 13.96 -27.24 -4.22
CA PRO A 78 14.00 -25.78 -4.03
C PRO A 78 12.63 -25.15 -3.70
N PHE A 79 11.60 -25.99 -3.56
CA PHE A 79 10.23 -25.60 -3.26
C PHE A 79 9.77 -26.14 -1.89
N ALA A 80 10.72 -26.56 -1.06
CA ALA A 80 10.55 -27.07 0.29
C ALA A 80 11.67 -26.47 1.15
N SER A 81 11.36 -25.88 2.29
CA SER A 81 12.37 -25.39 3.22
C SER A 81 11.94 -25.58 4.65
N ASP A 82 12.86 -26.06 5.48
CA ASP A 82 12.68 -26.17 6.94
C ASP A 82 13.24 -24.93 7.65
N ALA A 83 13.88 -24.02 6.90
CA ALA A 83 14.40 -22.76 7.41
C ALA A 83 13.31 -21.73 7.71
N VAL A 84 12.06 -21.97 7.30
CA VAL A 84 10.90 -21.09 7.48
C VAL A 84 9.79 -21.87 8.16
N ASN A 85 8.97 -21.24 9.00
CA ASN A 85 7.91 -21.91 9.76
C ASN A 85 8.45 -23.07 10.61
N PHE A 86 9.60 -22.87 11.26
CA PHE A 86 10.19 -23.87 12.15
C PHE A 86 9.18 -24.25 13.25
N PRO A 87 9.02 -25.54 13.62
CA PRO A 87 9.75 -26.71 13.10
C PRO A 87 9.05 -27.43 11.95
N ALA A 88 7.88 -26.95 11.51
CA ALA A 88 7.06 -27.63 10.52
C ALA A 88 7.61 -27.50 9.09
N GLY A 89 8.22 -26.35 8.77
CA GLY A 89 8.66 -26.03 7.43
C GLY A 89 7.56 -25.43 6.55
N VAL A 90 7.93 -25.06 5.33
CA VAL A 90 7.02 -24.57 4.30
C VAL A 90 7.30 -25.25 2.96
N ASP A 91 6.28 -25.31 2.13
CA ASP A 91 6.43 -25.48 0.69
C ASP A 91 6.26 -24.12 0.00
N ILE A 92 7.12 -23.82 -0.97
CA ILE A 92 7.23 -22.47 -1.55
C ILE A 92 7.41 -22.50 -3.06
N VAL A 93 6.81 -21.54 -3.78
CA VAL A 93 7.19 -21.21 -5.16
C VAL A 93 7.78 -19.80 -5.20
N PRO A 94 9.10 -19.65 -5.05
CA PRO A 94 9.72 -18.33 -5.07
C PRO A 94 9.68 -17.78 -6.50
N PHE A 95 9.52 -16.46 -6.66
CA PHE A 95 9.61 -15.81 -7.97
C PHE A 95 10.81 -14.85 -7.99
N PRO A 96 11.62 -14.84 -9.06
CA PRO A 96 11.56 -15.71 -10.24
C PRO A 96 12.12 -17.13 -9.96
N ALA A 97 11.30 -18.17 -10.12
CA ALA A 97 11.63 -19.52 -9.65
C ALA A 97 12.86 -20.11 -10.36
N VAL A 98 12.90 -20.01 -11.69
CA VAL A 98 13.96 -20.62 -12.50
C VAL A 98 15.28 -19.90 -12.26
N THR A 99 15.29 -18.56 -12.29
CA THR A 99 16.51 -17.79 -12.06
C THR A 99 17.08 -18.00 -10.67
N LEU A 100 16.25 -17.97 -9.63
CA LEU A 100 16.73 -18.22 -8.26
C LEU A 100 17.28 -19.65 -8.11
N THR A 101 16.61 -20.66 -8.69
CA THR A 101 17.10 -22.05 -8.67
C THR A 101 18.44 -22.19 -9.39
N LEU A 102 18.61 -21.54 -10.55
CA LEU A 102 19.87 -21.56 -11.30
C LEU A 102 20.99 -20.80 -10.58
N ALA A 103 20.64 -19.76 -9.82
CA ALA A 103 21.58 -18.97 -9.03
C ALA A 103 21.92 -19.62 -7.68
N ALA A 104 21.09 -20.53 -7.18
CA ALA A 104 21.22 -21.15 -5.85
C ALA A 104 22.63 -21.63 -5.50
N PRO A 105 23.37 -22.35 -6.38
CA PRO A 105 24.73 -22.79 -6.05
C PRO A 105 25.71 -21.62 -5.87
N ALA A 106 25.55 -20.55 -6.66
CA ALA A 106 26.35 -19.35 -6.53
C ALA A 106 25.93 -18.53 -5.32
N THR A 107 24.64 -18.50 -5.00
CA THR A 107 24.10 -17.86 -3.80
C THR A 107 24.59 -18.54 -2.53
N ALA A 108 24.62 -19.88 -2.48
CA ALA A 108 25.16 -20.63 -1.35
C ALA A 108 26.67 -20.37 -1.15
N LEU A 109 27.41 -20.11 -2.24
CA LEU A 109 28.84 -19.85 -2.19
C LEU A 109 29.19 -18.39 -1.83
N LEU A 110 28.43 -17.42 -2.37
CA LEU A 110 28.76 -16.00 -2.31
C LEU A 110 27.85 -15.20 -1.36
N GLY A 111 26.77 -15.81 -0.88
CA GLY A 111 25.71 -15.15 -0.12
C GLY A 111 24.68 -14.46 -1.00
N ALA A 112 23.44 -14.38 -0.49
CA ALA A 112 22.33 -13.74 -1.18
C ALA A 112 22.53 -12.23 -1.39
N ALA A 113 23.23 -11.56 -0.46
CA ALA A 113 23.53 -10.13 -0.56
C ALA A 113 24.47 -9.78 -1.73
N VAL A 114 25.30 -10.73 -2.17
CA VAL A 114 26.12 -10.59 -3.39
C VAL A 114 25.32 -10.98 -4.63
N MET A 115 24.52 -12.05 -4.53
CA MET A 115 23.83 -12.57 -5.71
C MET A 115 22.65 -11.73 -6.19
N VAL A 116 21.89 -11.07 -5.32
CA VAL A 116 20.79 -10.20 -5.77
C VAL A 116 21.28 -9.07 -6.70
N PRO A 117 22.30 -8.27 -6.36
CA PRO A 117 22.89 -7.30 -7.30
C PRO A 117 23.38 -7.93 -8.61
N MET A 118 23.98 -9.11 -8.54
CA MET A 118 24.45 -9.83 -9.74
C MET A 118 23.29 -10.27 -10.62
N LEU A 119 22.18 -10.72 -10.04
CA LEU A 119 20.98 -11.11 -10.77
C LEU A 119 20.36 -9.90 -11.49
N VAL A 120 20.36 -8.71 -10.89
CA VAL A 120 19.94 -7.48 -11.57
C VAL A 120 20.77 -7.24 -12.83
N VAL A 121 22.11 -7.31 -12.72
CA VAL A 121 23.03 -7.15 -13.87
C VAL A 121 22.79 -8.21 -14.93
N LEU A 122 22.65 -9.47 -14.52
CA LEU A 122 22.43 -10.60 -15.42
C LEU A 122 21.08 -10.49 -16.14
N HIS A 123 20.03 -10.05 -15.46
CA HIS A 123 18.71 -9.83 -16.05
C HIS A 123 18.72 -8.68 -17.05
N ALA A 124 19.38 -7.56 -16.75
CA ALA A 124 19.54 -6.46 -17.70
C ALA A 124 20.33 -6.91 -18.94
N ALA A 125 21.44 -7.63 -18.75
CA ALA A 125 22.22 -8.20 -19.85
C ALA A 125 21.39 -9.19 -20.68
N PHE A 126 20.57 -10.00 -20.02
CA PHE A 126 19.69 -10.96 -20.65
C PHE A 126 18.56 -10.30 -21.44
N ALA A 127 17.99 -9.20 -20.93
CA ALA A 127 17.01 -8.39 -21.66
C ALA A 127 17.59 -7.85 -22.97
N VAL A 128 18.85 -7.39 -22.96
CA VAL A 128 19.57 -7.00 -24.19
C VAL A 128 19.72 -8.18 -25.14
N ALA A 129 20.27 -9.30 -24.65
CA ALA A 129 20.59 -10.46 -25.48
C ALA A 129 19.35 -11.13 -26.08
N GLY A 130 18.30 -11.35 -25.27
CA GLY A 130 17.03 -11.95 -25.68
C GLY A 130 16.32 -11.10 -26.73
N THR A 131 16.25 -9.78 -26.52
CA THR A 131 15.64 -8.84 -27.48
C THR A 131 16.44 -8.76 -28.77
N ALA A 132 17.77 -8.66 -28.68
CA ALA A 132 18.66 -8.65 -29.85
C ALA A 132 18.48 -9.92 -30.68
N PHE A 133 18.42 -11.09 -30.04
CA PHE A 133 18.16 -12.37 -30.70
C PHE A 133 16.79 -12.39 -31.41
N PHE A 134 15.77 -11.79 -30.81
CA PHE A 134 14.45 -11.70 -31.43
C PHE A 134 14.44 -10.78 -32.66
N VAL A 135 15.00 -9.57 -32.55
CA VAL A 135 15.14 -8.64 -33.68
C VAL A 135 15.87 -9.30 -34.85
N ARG A 136 16.97 -10.00 -34.57
CA ARG A 136 17.72 -10.72 -35.60
C ARG A 136 16.93 -11.86 -36.23
N THR A 137 16.14 -12.57 -35.42
CA THR A 137 15.23 -13.63 -35.91
C THR A 137 14.15 -13.07 -36.85
N LEU A 138 13.70 -11.83 -36.62
CA LEU A 138 12.80 -11.10 -37.51
C LEU A 138 13.49 -10.54 -38.76
N GLY A 139 14.82 -10.63 -38.84
CA GLY A 139 15.62 -10.12 -39.95
C GLY A 139 16.11 -8.70 -39.75
N GLY A 140 16.08 -8.15 -38.54
CA GLY A 140 16.74 -6.88 -38.22
C GLY A 140 18.26 -6.96 -38.35
N GLY A 141 18.93 -5.80 -38.32
CA GLY A 141 20.39 -5.71 -38.42
C GLY A 141 21.07 -5.82 -37.05
N ARG A 142 22.39 -5.66 -36.99
CA ARG A 142 23.14 -5.81 -35.72
C ARG A 142 23.01 -4.57 -34.84
N GLY A 143 23.05 -3.39 -35.45
CA GLY A 143 22.85 -2.14 -34.72
C GLY A 143 21.44 -1.99 -34.20
N GLY A 144 20.43 -2.36 -35.01
CA GLY A 144 19.03 -2.36 -34.60
C GLY A 144 18.75 -3.38 -33.49
N ALA A 145 19.42 -4.53 -33.51
CA ALA A 145 19.31 -5.52 -32.44
C ALA A 145 19.90 -5.01 -31.12
N LEU A 146 21.07 -4.36 -31.16
CA LEU A 146 21.69 -3.73 -29.99
C LEU A 146 20.82 -2.59 -29.44
N LEU A 147 20.31 -1.72 -30.31
CA LEU A 147 19.41 -0.62 -29.93
C LEU A 147 18.14 -1.14 -29.25
N ALA A 148 17.48 -2.14 -29.84
CA ALA A 148 16.28 -2.72 -29.27
C ALA A 148 16.54 -3.32 -27.88
N GLY A 149 17.65 -4.06 -27.74
CA GLY A 149 18.06 -4.62 -26.46
C GLY A 149 18.33 -3.55 -25.41
N ALA A 150 19.06 -2.49 -25.78
CA ALA A 150 19.33 -1.36 -24.89
C ALA A 150 18.03 -0.70 -24.43
N LEU A 151 17.11 -0.38 -25.35
CA LEU A 151 15.81 0.22 -25.02
C LEU A 151 15.00 -0.62 -24.03
N VAL A 152 14.98 -1.95 -24.19
CA VAL A 152 14.26 -2.85 -23.28
C VAL A 152 14.92 -2.91 -21.92
N ALA A 153 16.25 -2.93 -21.85
CA ALA A 153 17.00 -3.03 -20.60
C ALA A 153 17.01 -1.71 -19.80
N THR A 154 16.87 -0.57 -20.46
CA THR A 154 16.95 0.76 -19.82
C THR A 154 15.64 1.53 -19.80
N GLN A 155 14.52 0.87 -20.07
CA GLN A 155 13.22 1.52 -19.96
C GLN A 155 12.94 1.98 -18.50
N PRO A 156 12.28 3.13 -18.29
CA PRO A 156 11.94 3.64 -16.94
C PRO A 156 11.09 2.68 -16.11
N ILE A 157 10.42 1.73 -16.76
CA ILE A 157 9.60 0.72 -16.11
C ILE A 157 10.45 -0.31 -15.36
N LEU A 158 11.55 -0.77 -15.96
CA LEU A 158 12.56 -1.55 -15.23
C LEU A 158 13.24 -0.65 -14.19
N GLY A 159 13.32 0.64 -14.50
CA GLY A 159 13.52 1.76 -13.58
C GLY A 159 12.89 1.58 -12.21
N GLY A 160 11.56 1.64 -12.25
CA GLY A 160 10.69 1.41 -11.10
C GLY A 160 10.82 0.00 -10.54
N ALA A 161 10.87 -1.05 -11.37
CA ALA A 161 11.01 -2.42 -10.87
C ALA A 161 12.29 -2.65 -10.04
N LEU A 162 13.39 -1.96 -10.39
CA LEU A 162 14.63 -1.95 -9.63
C LEU A 162 14.44 -1.29 -8.26
N ARG A 163 13.80 -0.11 -8.21
CA ARG A 163 13.46 0.58 -6.95
C ARG A 163 12.52 -0.29 -6.11
N ASP A 164 11.57 -0.95 -6.76
CA ASP A 164 10.61 -1.85 -6.13
C ASP A 164 11.29 -3.16 -5.68
N GLY A 165 12.49 -3.52 -6.17
CA GLY A 165 13.18 -4.76 -5.83
C GLY A 165 12.57 -6.04 -6.44
N THR A 166 11.76 -5.91 -7.49
CA THR A 166 10.98 -7.01 -8.09
C THR A 166 11.76 -7.72 -9.19
N LEU A 167 12.58 -8.70 -8.80
CA LEU A 167 13.46 -9.44 -9.73
C LEU A 167 12.69 -10.12 -10.88
N GLU A 168 11.44 -10.56 -10.66
CA GLU A 168 10.61 -11.20 -11.68
C GLU A 168 10.27 -10.28 -12.86
N ILE A 169 10.24 -8.96 -12.66
CA ILE A 169 10.01 -7.97 -13.74
C ILE A 169 11.30 -7.77 -14.54
N LEU A 170 12.45 -7.76 -13.87
CA LEU A 170 13.76 -7.63 -14.52
C LEU A 170 14.05 -8.82 -15.46
N ALA A 171 13.44 -9.98 -15.19
CA ALA A 171 13.49 -11.17 -16.05
C ALA A 171 12.76 -11.05 -17.41
N VAL A 172 12.49 -9.84 -17.90
CA VAL A 172 11.77 -9.58 -19.16
C VAL A 172 12.42 -10.21 -20.39
N GLY A 173 13.74 -10.51 -20.36
CA GLY A 173 14.48 -11.14 -21.45
C GLY A 173 13.94 -12.51 -21.91
N TRP A 174 13.19 -13.22 -21.05
CA TRP A 174 12.56 -14.50 -21.40
C TRP A 174 11.47 -14.33 -22.47
N VAL A 175 10.72 -13.22 -22.44
CA VAL A 175 9.63 -12.95 -23.39
C VAL A 175 10.13 -12.89 -24.84
N PRO A 176 11.07 -12.01 -25.23
CA PRO A 176 11.56 -11.96 -26.61
C PRO A 176 12.25 -13.26 -27.03
N LEU A 177 12.91 -13.98 -26.11
CA LEU A 177 13.53 -15.27 -26.41
C LEU A 177 12.47 -16.33 -26.77
N CYS A 178 11.38 -16.42 -26.00
CA CYS A 178 10.23 -17.28 -26.28
C CYS A 178 9.61 -16.95 -27.65
N LEU A 179 9.35 -15.67 -27.94
CA LEU A 179 8.79 -15.23 -29.22
C LEU A 179 9.72 -15.51 -30.40
N ALA A 180 11.03 -15.34 -30.23
CA ALA A 180 12.02 -15.69 -31.23
C ALA A 180 12.02 -17.20 -31.53
N GLY A 181 11.93 -18.03 -30.49
CA GLY A 181 11.74 -19.48 -30.63
C GLY A 181 10.48 -19.78 -31.45
N MET A 182 9.37 -19.12 -31.13
CA MET A 182 8.10 -19.36 -31.80
C MET A 182 8.13 -18.98 -33.29
N VAL A 183 8.73 -17.84 -33.63
CA VAL A 183 8.91 -17.45 -35.03
C VAL A 183 9.71 -18.50 -35.80
N ARG A 184 10.73 -19.12 -35.18
CA ARG A 184 11.50 -20.20 -35.80
C ARG A 184 10.71 -21.51 -35.89
N ALA A 185 9.87 -21.80 -34.89
CA ALA A 185 8.95 -22.94 -34.93
C ALA A 185 7.96 -22.81 -36.10
N CYS A 186 7.35 -21.63 -36.26
CA CYS A 186 6.44 -21.31 -37.38
C CYS A 186 7.11 -21.41 -38.76
N ARG A 187 8.43 -21.23 -38.85
CA ARG A 187 9.20 -21.44 -40.09
C ARG A 187 9.46 -22.92 -40.43
N GLY A 188 8.98 -23.84 -39.61
CA GLY A 188 8.90 -25.27 -39.94
C GLY A 188 9.86 -26.18 -39.17
N SER A 189 10.39 -25.74 -38.04
CA SER A 189 11.29 -26.55 -37.20
C SER A 189 10.60 -27.00 -35.91
N TRP A 190 10.34 -28.29 -35.79
CA TRP A 190 9.73 -28.87 -34.58
C TRP A 190 10.64 -28.75 -33.35
N ARG A 191 11.97 -28.76 -33.53
CA ARG A 191 12.94 -28.58 -32.44
C ARG A 191 12.79 -27.21 -31.78
N TRP A 192 12.58 -26.18 -32.60
CA TRP A 192 12.23 -24.85 -32.10
C TRP A 192 10.84 -24.82 -31.47
N GLY A 193 9.91 -25.66 -31.92
CA GLY A 193 8.63 -25.88 -31.23
C GLY A 193 8.82 -26.35 -29.79
N VAL A 194 9.59 -27.43 -29.59
CA VAL A 194 9.93 -27.93 -28.24
C VAL A 194 10.65 -26.87 -27.41
N ALA A 195 11.69 -26.24 -27.97
CA ALA A 195 12.41 -25.16 -27.28
C ALA A 195 11.48 -23.99 -26.89
N THR A 196 10.52 -23.63 -27.74
CA THR A 196 9.52 -22.59 -27.44
C THR A 196 8.62 -23.01 -26.30
N GLY A 197 8.16 -24.26 -26.26
CA GLY A 197 7.35 -24.75 -25.15
C GLY A 197 8.09 -24.71 -23.82
N VAL A 198 9.38 -25.10 -23.80
CA VAL A 198 10.23 -24.98 -22.61
C VAL A 198 10.43 -23.51 -22.22
N LEU A 199 10.77 -22.64 -23.17
CA LEU A 199 10.95 -21.21 -22.93
C LEU A 199 9.67 -20.55 -22.40
N TYR A 200 8.50 -20.98 -22.88
CA TYR A 200 7.22 -20.49 -22.39
C TYR A 200 7.00 -20.89 -20.92
N LEU A 201 7.26 -22.16 -20.57
CA LEU A 201 7.16 -22.61 -19.18
C LEU A 201 8.12 -21.85 -18.27
N VAL A 202 9.38 -21.66 -18.71
CA VAL A 202 10.35 -20.82 -17.99
C VAL A 202 9.83 -19.40 -17.85
N THR A 203 9.27 -18.81 -18.91
CA THR A 203 8.70 -17.44 -18.85
C THR A 203 7.58 -17.36 -17.81
N CYS A 204 6.70 -18.37 -17.71
CA CYS A 204 5.64 -18.42 -16.68
C CYS A 204 6.21 -18.55 -15.25
N LEU A 205 7.24 -19.38 -15.08
CA LEU A 205 7.89 -19.61 -13.78
C LEU A 205 8.74 -18.42 -13.31
N GLU A 206 9.21 -17.63 -14.25
CA GLU A 206 9.92 -16.38 -13.98
C GLU A 206 8.91 -15.30 -13.58
N SER A 207 7.83 -15.16 -14.35
CA SER A 207 6.75 -14.23 -14.08
C SER A 207 5.47 -14.66 -14.78
N VAL A 208 4.41 -14.91 -14.01
CA VAL A 208 3.08 -15.27 -14.56
C VAL A 208 2.58 -14.21 -15.54
N TYR A 209 2.88 -12.93 -15.26
CA TYR A 209 2.56 -11.80 -16.15
C TYR A 209 3.27 -11.94 -17.50
N HIS A 210 4.59 -12.17 -17.49
CA HIS A 210 5.37 -12.38 -18.72
C HIS A 210 4.88 -13.58 -19.52
N GLY A 211 4.53 -14.68 -18.85
CA GLY A 211 3.95 -15.87 -19.47
C GLY A 211 2.66 -15.54 -20.23
N SER A 212 1.76 -14.79 -19.60
CA SER A 212 0.49 -14.38 -20.20
C SER A 212 0.67 -13.54 -21.48
N PHE A 213 1.65 -12.63 -21.50
CA PHE A 213 2.00 -11.87 -22.72
C PHE A 213 2.68 -12.74 -23.77
N ALA A 214 3.61 -13.61 -23.36
CA ALA A 214 4.25 -14.54 -24.28
C ALA A 214 3.19 -15.40 -25.00
N ALA A 215 2.11 -15.80 -24.30
CA ALA A 215 0.99 -16.55 -24.90
C ALA A 215 0.33 -15.75 -26.03
N LEU A 216 0.03 -14.48 -25.81
CA LEU A 216 -0.52 -13.60 -26.85
C LEU A 216 0.42 -13.44 -28.04
N GLY A 217 1.71 -13.22 -27.79
CA GLY A 217 2.70 -13.09 -28.84
C GLY A 217 2.88 -14.39 -29.64
N VAL A 218 2.77 -15.54 -28.98
CA VAL A 218 2.72 -16.86 -29.61
C VAL A 218 1.50 -16.99 -30.52
N VAL A 219 0.31 -16.61 -30.05
CA VAL A 219 -0.92 -16.58 -30.86
C VAL A 219 -0.75 -15.64 -32.07
N ALA A 220 -0.17 -14.46 -31.88
CA ALA A 220 0.13 -13.53 -32.99
C ALA A 220 1.08 -14.14 -34.03
N CYS A 221 2.13 -14.84 -33.59
CA CYS A 221 3.05 -15.58 -34.47
C CYS A 221 2.32 -16.69 -35.25
N LEU A 222 1.42 -17.42 -34.59
CA LEU A 222 0.61 -18.49 -35.20
C LEU A 222 -0.36 -17.96 -36.26
N VAL A 223 -0.98 -16.81 -36.03
CA VAL A 223 -1.94 -16.22 -36.97
C VAL A 223 -1.24 -15.65 -38.20
N THR A 224 -0.05 -15.07 -38.04
CA THR A 224 0.66 -14.35 -39.11
C THR A 224 1.56 -15.23 -39.98
N LEU A 225 2.19 -16.26 -39.41
CA LEU A 225 3.22 -17.06 -40.09
C LEU A 225 2.71 -18.43 -40.55
N ARG A 226 1.40 -18.55 -40.80
CA ARG A 226 0.73 -19.84 -41.10
C ARG A 226 1.34 -20.55 -42.31
N GLY A 227 1.96 -21.70 -42.04
CA GLY A 227 2.39 -22.68 -43.05
C GLY A 227 2.24 -24.09 -42.50
N ARG A 228 2.03 -25.10 -43.37
CA ARG A 228 1.84 -26.51 -42.95
C ARG A 228 2.97 -27.02 -42.04
N ARG A 229 4.22 -26.65 -42.33
CA ARG A 229 5.37 -27.00 -41.47
C ARG A 229 5.37 -26.23 -40.16
N GLY A 230 4.91 -24.98 -40.16
CA GLY A 230 4.74 -24.17 -38.95
C GLY A 230 3.72 -24.75 -37.98
N LEU A 231 2.67 -25.40 -38.49
CA LEU A 231 1.70 -26.11 -37.65
C LEU A 231 2.33 -27.26 -36.86
N LEU A 232 3.32 -27.97 -37.43
CA LEU A 232 4.06 -29.00 -36.69
C LEU A 232 4.92 -28.39 -35.57
N GLY A 233 5.58 -27.26 -35.84
CA GLY A 233 6.31 -26.51 -34.81
C GLY A 233 5.40 -26.02 -33.69
N ALA A 234 4.23 -25.48 -34.04
CA ALA A 234 3.19 -25.05 -33.12
C ALA A 234 2.65 -26.21 -32.26
N ALA A 235 2.34 -27.34 -32.89
CA ALA A 235 1.87 -28.54 -32.19
C ALA A 235 2.94 -29.06 -31.23
N ALA A 236 4.22 -29.09 -31.62
CA ALA A 236 5.31 -29.47 -30.74
C ALA A 236 5.46 -28.52 -29.53
N ALA A 237 5.29 -27.21 -29.75
CA ALA A 237 5.27 -26.23 -28.65
C ALA A 237 4.09 -26.49 -27.70
N GLY A 238 2.87 -26.63 -28.24
CA GLY A 238 1.67 -26.92 -27.45
C GLY A 238 1.78 -28.22 -26.65
N LEU A 239 2.27 -29.30 -27.25
CA LEU A 239 2.51 -30.57 -26.55
C LEU A 239 3.55 -30.42 -25.44
N THR A 240 4.61 -29.65 -25.68
CA THR A 240 5.65 -29.40 -24.66
C THR A 240 5.09 -28.59 -23.50
N VAL A 241 4.25 -27.58 -23.77
CA VAL A 241 3.56 -26.81 -22.73
C VAL A 241 2.61 -27.70 -21.94
N ILE A 242 1.79 -28.53 -22.58
CA ILE A 242 0.88 -29.45 -21.87
C ILE A 242 1.66 -30.42 -20.98
N ALA A 243 2.70 -31.06 -21.54
CA ALA A 243 3.53 -31.98 -20.78
C ALA A 243 4.25 -31.28 -19.62
N GLY A 244 4.79 -30.09 -19.86
CA GLY A 244 5.46 -29.30 -18.85
C GLY A 244 4.53 -28.78 -17.76
N ILE A 245 3.34 -28.26 -18.10
CA ILE A 245 2.32 -27.89 -17.12
C ILE A 245 1.91 -29.12 -16.31
N GLY A 246 1.75 -30.29 -16.93
CA GLY A 246 1.49 -31.54 -16.20
C GLY A 246 2.60 -31.88 -15.20
N LEU A 247 3.87 -31.74 -15.60
CA LEU A 247 5.02 -31.95 -14.71
C LEU A 247 5.11 -30.90 -13.59
N LEU A 248 4.88 -29.63 -13.92
CA LEU A 248 4.86 -28.53 -12.93
C LEU A 248 3.70 -28.68 -11.96
N TYR A 249 2.53 -29.10 -12.43
CA TYR A 249 1.39 -29.41 -11.56
C TYR A 249 1.73 -30.52 -10.56
N LEU A 250 2.39 -31.59 -11.02
CA LEU A 250 2.85 -32.66 -10.13
C LEU A 250 3.94 -32.17 -9.15
N ALA A 251 4.84 -31.31 -9.60
CA ALA A 251 5.90 -30.74 -8.77
C ALA A 251 5.35 -29.75 -7.72
N PHE A 252 4.40 -28.91 -8.09
CA PHE A 252 3.81 -27.88 -7.23
C PHE A 252 2.51 -28.31 -6.56
N GLN A 253 2.13 -29.58 -6.68
CA GLN A 253 0.88 -30.06 -6.11
C GLN A 253 0.75 -29.68 -4.62
N PRO A 254 1.77 -29.84 -3.76
CA PRO A 254 1.65 -29.45 -2.35
C PRO A 254 1.36 -27.96 -2.16
N VAL A 255 2.01 -27.09 -2.94
CA VAL A 255 1.76 -25.64 -2.87
C VAL A 255 0.38 -25.28 -3.41
N ILE A 256 -0.05 -25.91 -4.50
CA ILE A 256 -1.40 -25.69 -5.07
C ILE A 256 -2.46 -26.16 -4.07
N ASP A 257 -2.28 -27.33 -3.47
CA ASP A 257 -3.20 -27.89 -2.48
C ASP A 257 -3.23 -27.03 -1.21
N GLY A 258 -2.07 -26.52 -0.76
CA GLY A 258 -1.97 -25.59 0.37
C GLY A 258 -2.63 -24.23 0.10
N VAL A 259 -2.41 -23.65 -1.08
CA VAL A 259 -3.09 -22.41 -1.51
C VAL A 259 -4.59 -22.64 -1.65
N ALA A 260 -5.01 -23.77 -2.23
CA ALA A 260 -6.42 -24.12 -2.34
C ALA A 260 -7.05 -24.30 -0.95
N HIS A 261 -6.37 -24.98 -0.02
CA HIS A 261 -6.82 -25.14 1.36
C HIS A 261 -6.91 -23.79 2.07
N ALA A 262 -5.91 -22.91 1.91
CA ALA A 262 -5.93 -21.57 2.47
C ALA A 262 -7.12 -20.76 1.93
N LEU A 263 -7.37 -20.80 0.61
CA LEU A 263 -8.51 -20.15 -0.02
C LEU A 263 -9.86 -20.73 0.43
N ASP A 264 -9.95 -22.05 0.57
CA ASP A 264 -11.16 -22.74 1.06
C ASP A 264 -11.41 -22.43 2.55
N SER A 265 -10.35 -22.36 3.35
CA SER A 265 -10.39 -22.03 4.78
C SER A 265 -10.76 -20.57 5.03
N ALA A 266 -10.32 -19.67 4.14
CA ALA A 266 -10.71 -18.26 4.14
C ALA A 266 -12.20 -18.04 3.79
N GLY A 267 -12.87 -19.09 3.29
CA GLY A 267 -14.27 -19.05 2.88
C GLY A 267 -14.57 -17.98 1.82
N ASN A 268 -15.81 -17.50 1.82
CA ASN A 268 -16.20 -16.31 1.05
C ASN A 268 -15.98 -15.01 1.83
N ASP A 269 -15.30 -15.05 3.00
CA ASP A 269 -15.12 -13.88 3.83
C ASP A 269 -14.11 -12.92 3.17
N PRO A 270 -14.57 -11.75 2.69
CA PRO A 270 -13.67 -10.77 2.10
C PRO A 270 -12.58 -10.31 3.08
N ALA A 271 -12.79 -10.42 4.40
CA ALA A 271 -11.82 -10.03 5.42
C ALA A 271 -10.61 -10.98 5.50
N GLU A 272 -10.79 -12.28 5.32
CA GLU A 272 -9.67 -13.24 5.31
C GLU A 272 -8.91 -13.18 3.96
N LEU A 273 -9.62 -12.87 2.87
CA LEU A 273 -9.01 -12.51 1.59
C LEU A 273 -8.24 -11.16 1.65
N ARG A 274 -8.63 -10.23 2.55
CA ARG A 274 -7.86 -8.99 2.81
C ARG A 274 -6.52 -9.31 3.49
N ALA A 275 -6.49 -10.26 4.42
CA ALA A 275 -5.31 -10.60 5.21
C ALA A 275 -4.20 -11.31 4.41
N SER A 276 -4.54 -12.03 3.33
CA SER A 276 -3.62 -12.88 2.56
C SER A 276 -2.75 -12.16 1.49
N ASN A 277 -2.50 -10.83 1.62
CA ASN A 277 -1.78 -9.90 0.71
C ASN A 277 -2.60 -9.04 -0.27
N ALA A 278 -3.87 -8.76 0.00
CA ALA A 278 -4.55 -7.75 -0.79
C ALA A 278 -4.16 -6.35 -0.30
N ALA A 279 -3.36 -5.64 -1.10
CA ALA A 279 -3.51 -4.20 -1.17
C ALA A 279 -5.01 -3.89 -1.27
N SER A 280 -5.54 -3.27 -0.22
CA SER A 280 -6.89 -2.72 -0.11
C SER A 280 -7.94 -3.42 -0.98
N LEU A 281 -8.35 -4.63 -0.56
CA LEU A 281 -9.54 -5.29 -1.11
C LEU A 281 -10.78 -4.38 -0.92
N GLU A 282 -10.76 -3.48 0.06
CA GLU A 282 -11.74 -2.41 0.24
C GLU A 282 -11.74 -1.46 -0.97
N MET A 283 -10.59 -0.94 -1.40
CA MET A 283 -10.47 -0.11 -2.60
C MET A 283 -10.88 -0.88 -3.86
N LEU A 284 -10.46 -2.14 -4.01
CA LEU A 284 -10.88 -3.02 -5.12
C LEU A 284 -12.39 -3.29 -5.09
N ARG A 285 -13.00 -3.39 -3.91
CA ARG A 285 -14.45 -3.56 -3.71
C ARG A 285 -15.19 -2.26 -3.99
N THR A 286 -14.72 -1.11 -3.52
CA THR A 286 -15.28 0.22 -3.83
C THR A 286 -15.24 0.47 -5.34
N LEU A 287 -14.17 0.05 -6.02
CA LEU A 287 -14.04 0.09 -7.48
C LEU A 287 -14.95 -0.93 -8.18
N ALA A 288 -15.10 -2.14 -7.64
CA ALA A 288 -16.03 -3.15 -8.15
C ALA A 288 -17.52 -2.79 -7.91
N LEU A 289 -17.79 -1.91 -6.95
CA LEU A 289 -19.12 -1.39 -6.61
C LEU A 289 -19.37 0.03 -7.17
N ALA A 290 -18.39 0.65 -7.84
CA ALA A 290 -18.53 1.98 -8.42
C ALA A 290 -19.58 2.00 -9.56
N PRO A 291 -20.27 3.13 -9.81
CA PRO A 291 -21.22 3.23 -10.91
C PRO A 291 -20.51 3.02 -12.27
N GLY A 292 -20.61 1.82 -12.83
CA GLY A 292 -19.97 1.40 -14.09
C GLY A 292 -19.32 0.02 -14.07
N SER A 293 -19.08 -0.56 -12.89
CA SER A 293 -18.34 -1.83 -12.70
C SER A 293 -19.24 -3.06 -12.48
N ARG A 294 -20.57 -2.95 -12.67
CA ARG A 294 -21.51 -4.06 -12.46
C ARG A 294 -21.13 -5.28 -13.30
N GLY A 295 -20.50 -6.28 -12.66
CA GLY A 295 -20.16 -7.57 -13.25
C GLY A 295 -18.71 -8.03 -13.07
N TRP A 296 -17.81 -7.22 -12.50
CA TRP A 296 -16.41 -7.61 -12.32
C TRP A 296 -16.26 -8.51 -11.09
N ARG A 297 -15.77 -9.73 -11.28
CA ARG A 297 -15.33 -10.63 -10.20
C ARG A 297 -13.94 -10.18 -9.72
N ILE A 298 -13.54 -10.54 -8.49
CA ILE A 298 -12.16 -10.31 -8.00
C ILE A 298 -11.13 -10.90 -8.98
N ALA A 299 -11.43 -12.05 -9.60
CA ALA A 299 -10.63 -12.65 -10.65
C ALA A 299 -10.44 -11.75 -11.90
N ASP A 300 -11.41 -10.87 -12.21
CA ASP A 300 -11.35 -9.95 -13.35
C ASP A 300 -10.43 -8.76 -13.08
N LEU A 301 -10.08 -8.49 -11.81
CA LEU A 301 -9.08 -7.47 -11.42
C LEU A 301 -7.65 -7.99 -11.53
N TYR A 302 -7.46 -9.32 -11.49
CA TYR A 302 -6.20 -9.97 -11.85
C TYR A 302 -6.06 -10.15 -13.36
N ALA A 303 -7.15 -10.01 -14.11
CA ALA A 303 -7.08 -9.99 -15.56
C ALA A 303 -6.43 -8.66 -16.00
N PRO A 304 -5.32 -8.69 -16.74
CA PRO A 304 -4.76 -7.49 -17.35
C PRO A 304 -5.84 -6.66 -18.03
N PRO A 305 -5.78 -5.32 -17.97
CA PRO A 305 -6.73 -4.49 -18.70
C PRO A 305 -6.65 -4.89 -20.18
N ALA A 306 -7.77 -5.34 -20.75
CA ALA A 306 -7.81 -5.93 -22.09
C ALA A 306 -7.16 -5.04 -23.16
N LEU A 307 -7.16 -3.72 -22.95
CA LEU A 307 -6.46 -2.75 -23.77
C LEU A 307 -4.95 -3.06 -23.94
N HIS A 308 -4.24 -3.40 -22.87
CA HIS A 308 -2.80 -3.73 -22.94
C HIS A 308 -2.55 -5.01 -23.73
N TRP A 309 -3.44 -5.98 -23.58
CA TRP A 309 -3.41 -7.24 -24.33
C TRP A 309 -3.62 -7.00 -25.81
N VAL A 310 -4.59 -6.16 -26.15
CA VAL A 310 -4.85 -5.73 -27.52
C VAL A 310 -3.66 -4.96 -28.08
N LEU A 311 -3.11 -3.98 -27.35
CA LEU A 311 -1.96 -3.18 -27.81
C LEU A 311 -0.71 -4.03 -28.00
N PHE A 312 -0.39 -4.93 -27.08
CA PHE A 312 0.74 -5.85 -27.22
C PHE A 312 0.54 -6.83 -28.39
N GLY A 313 -0.67 -7.40 -28.51
CA GLY A 313 -1.03 -8.27 -29.62
C GLY A 313 -0.91 -7.56 -30.96
N VAL A 314 -1.46 -6.36 -31.09
CA VAL A 314 -1.37 -5.49 -32.28
C VAL A 314 0.09 -5.14 -32.56
N GLY A 315 0.86 -4.66 -31.58
CA GLY A 315 2.29 -4.35 -31.73
C GLY A 315 3.10 -5.55 -32.21
N SER A 316 2.87 -6.73 -31.64
CA SER A 316 3.49 -7.99 -32.07
C SER A 316 3.12 -8.34 -33.51
N LEU A 317 1.84 -8.25 -33.88
CA LEU A 317 1.36 -8.51 -35.24
C LEU A 317 2.01 -7.55 -36.26
N LEU A 318 2.17 -6.28 -35.89
CA LEU A 318 2.77 -5.25 -36.73
C LEU A 318 4.27 -5.47 -36.92
N ALA A 319 5.00 -5.78 -35.84
CA ALA A 319 6.42 -6.12 -35.88
C ALA A 319 6.66 -7.34 -36.79
N LEU A 320 5.81 -8.36 -36.68
CA LEU A 320 5.86 -9.56 -37.53
C LEU A 320 5.62 -9.25 -39.01
N ARG A 321 4.79 -8.25 -39.33
CA ARG A 321 4.51 -7.81 -40.71
C ARG A 321 5.58 -6.89 -41.32
N ARG A 322 6.61 -6.51 -40.55
CA ARG A 322 7.68 -5.57 -40.97
C ARG A 322 7.10 -4.29 -41.59
N ALA A 323 6.07 -3.73 -40.95
CA ALA A 323 5.43 -2.54 -41.49
C ALA A 323 6.41 -1.35 -41.55
N PRO A 324 6.42 -0.54 -42.63
CA PRO A 324 7.43 0.51 -42.83
C PRO A 324 7.35 1.65 -41.81
N TRP A 325 6.26 1.76 -41.06
CA TRP A 325 6.04 2.75 -40.01
C TRP A 325 6.44 2.26 -38.60
N LEU A 326 6.97 1.04 -38.46
CA LEU A 326 7.54 0.54 -37.20
C LEU A 326 8.59 1.48 -36.57
N PRO A 327 9.44 2.21 -37.33
CA PRO A 327 10.30 3.24 -36.76
C PRO A 327 9.54 4.38 -36.06
N VAL A 328 8.34 4.74 -36.54
CA VAL A 328 7.51 5.79 -35.93
C VAL A 328 6.99 5.33 -34.58
N LEU A 329 6.53 4.07 -34.47
CA LEU A 329 6.18 3.48 -33.17
C LEU A 329 7.38 3.41 -32.23
N GLY A 330 8.55 3.04 -32.75
CA GLY A 330 9.80 3.04 -31.97
C GLY A 330 10.19 4.43 -31.47
N ALA A 331 10.00 5.47 -32.30
CA ALA A 331 10.26 6.86 -31.94
C ALA A 331 9.23 7.39 -30.93
N LEU A 332 7.95 7.06 -31.11
CA LEU A 332 6.89 7.36 -30.14
C LEU A 332 7.16 6.67 -28.80
N TYR A 333 7.66 5.43 -28.81
CA TYR A 333 8.10 4.76 -27.60
C TYR A 333 9.28 5.47 -26.94
N LEU A 334 10.29 5.86 -27.72
CA LEU A 334 11.43 6.62 -27.19
C LEU A 334 10.97 7.93 -26.54
N LEU A 335 9.97 8.59 -27.11
CA LEU A 335 9.33 9.77 -26.52
C LEU A 335 8.55 9.42 -25.25
N LEU A 336 7.70 8.37 -25.27
CA LEU A 336 6.92 7.92 -24.12
C LEU A 336 7.78 7.43 -22.96
N ALA A 337 8.88 6.73 -23.27
CA ALA A 337 9.84 6.22 -22.30
C ALA A 337 10.82 7.28 -21.80
N THR A 338 10.72 8.54 -22.25
CA THR A 338 11.56 9.64 -21.77
C THR A 338 10.75 10.77 -21.14
N GLN A 339 9.43 10.65 -21.06
CA GLN A 339 8.54 11.66 -20.47
C GLN A 339 7.71 11.04 -19.34
N ASP A 340 8.00 11.45 -18.10
CA ASP A 340 7.27 11.00 -16.90
C ASP A 340 5.77 11.38 -16.95
N ASP A 341 5.43 12.53 -17.55
CA ASP A 341 4.07 13.05 -17.65
C ASP A 341 3.07 12.12 -18.38
N LEU A 342 3.57 11.24 -19.25
CA LEU A 342 2.72 10.28 -19.97
C LEU A 342 2.56 8.97 -19.19
N VAL A 343 3.52 8.65 -18.32
CA VAL A 343 3.36 7.58 -17.33
C VAL A 343 2.39 8.04 -16.24
N SER A 344 2.44 9.31 -15.83
CA SER A 344 1.53 9.89 -14.83
C SER A 344 0.07 9.90 -15.32
N LEU A 345 -0.16 10.27 -16.59
CA LEU A 345 -1.50 10.20 -17.21
C LEU A 345 -2.16 8.81 -17.08
N TRP A 346 -1.34 7.78 -16.98
CA TRP A 346 -1.79 6.41 -16.76
C TRP A 346 -1.83 6.04 -15.27
N SER A 347 -0.78 6.34 -14.47
CA SER A 347 -0.76 6.01 -13.03
C SER A 347 -1.86 6.71 -12.27
N ASP A 348 -2.19 7.93 -12.71
CA ASP A 348 -3.16 8.81 -12.08
C ASP A 348 -4.56 8.56 -12.66
N SER A 349 -4.69 7.68 -13.67
CA SER A 349 -5.98 7.26 -14.19
C SER A 349 -6.68 6.30 -13.22
N PRO A 350 -8.03 6.18 -13.27
CA PRO A 350 -8.77 5.19 -12.48
C PRO A 350 -8.29 3.75 -12.71
N ILE A 351 -7.74 3.43 -13.89
CA ILE A 351 -7.15 2.12 -14.19
C ILE A 351 -5.81 1.95 -13.49
N GLY A 352 -5.01 3.01 -13.39
CA GLY A 352 -3.72 3.00 -12.72
C GLY A 352 -3.81 2.84 -11.20
N GLN A 353 -4.91 3.32 -10.61
CA GLN A 353 -5.23 3.08 -9.20
C GLN A 353 -5.66 1.63 -8.92
N VAL A 354 -6.25 0.94 -9.90
CA VAL A 354 -6.74 -0.45 -9.76
C VAL A 354 -5.62 -1.47 -9.95
N VAL A 355 -4.76 -1.24 -10.94
CA VAL A 355 -3.66 -2.16 -11.25
C VAL A 355 -2.47 -1.79 -10.39
N ARG A 356 -2.32 -2.46 -9.24
CA ARG A 356 -1.23 -2.23 -8.26
C ARG A 356 0.17 -2.16 -8.89
N PHE A 357 0.39 -2.88 -10.00
CA PHE A 357 1.68 -2.94 -10.68
C PHE A 357 1.57 -2.77 -12.20
N PRO A 358 1.28 -1.54 -12.67
CA PRO A 358 1.17 -1.19 -14.09
C PRO A 358 2.41 -1.55 -14.89
N ARG A 359 3.53 -1.32 -14.21
CA ARG A 359 4.90 -1.45 -14.68
C ARG A 359 5.14 -2.87 -15.19
N ARG A 360 4.54 -3.89 -14.56
CA ARG A 360 4.61 -5.30 -14.99
C ARG A 360 4.12 -5.50 -16.43
N TYR A 361 3.10 -4.76 -16.84
CA TYR A 361 2.50 -4.87 -18.18
C TYR A 361 3.26 -4.05 -19.22
N MET A 362 3.75 -2.87 -18.82
CA MET A 362 4.47 -1.96 -19.71
C MET A 362 5.85 -2.49 -20.10
N ALA A 363 6.50 -3.28 -19.25
CA ALA A 363 7.81 -3.87 -19.53
C ALA A 363 7.80 -4.73 -20.81
N VAL A 364 6.71 -5.48 -21.02
CA VAL A 364 6.55 -6.34 -22.20
C VAL A 364 6.12 -5.55 -23.43
N PHE A 365 5.36 -4.47 -23.25
CA PHE A 365 5.02 -3.56 -24.33
C PHE A 365 6.27 -2.89 -24.93
N ALA A 366 7.22 -2.51 -24.08
CA ALA A 366 8.53 -2.03 -24.50
C ALA A 366 9.30 -3.03 -25.36
N VAL A 367 9.20 -4.34 -25.07
CA VAL A 367 9.79 -5.38 -25.92
C VAL A 367 9.24 -5.28 -27.34
N ALA A 368 7.92 -5.20 -27.50
CA ALA A 368 7.30 -5.12 -28.83
C ALA A 368 7.76 -3.86 -29.60
N LEU A 369 7.82 -2.72 -28.92
CA LEU A 369 8.21 -1.44 -29.52
C LEU A 369 9.71 -1.35 -29.83
N GLY A 370 10.57 -1.77 -28.89
CA GLY A 370 12.01 -1.88 -29.09
C GLY A 370 12.33 -2.80 -30.26
N VAL A 371 11.65 -3.94 -30.37
CA VAL A 371 11.79 -4.85 -31.51
C VAL A 371 11.37 -4.18 -32.83
N GLY A 372 10.27 -3.44 -32.82
CA GLY A 372 9.83 -2.63 -33.98
C GLY A 372 10.89 -1.61 -34.40
N ALA A 373 11.47 -0.88 -33.45
CA ALA A 373 12.56 0.08 -33.69
C ALA A 373 13.79 -0.62 -34.28
N GLY A 374 14.20 -1.75 -33.71
CA GLY A 374 15.38 -2.50 -34.17
C GLY A 374 15.22 -3.09 -35.57
N VAL A 375 14.04 -3.63 -35.91
CA VAL A 375 13.74 -4.11 -37.26
C VAL A 375 13.69 -2.93 -38.25
N GLY A 376 13.03 -1.84 -37.85
CA GLY A 376 12.87 -0.63 -38.67
C GLY A 376 14.20 0.07 -38.99
N LEU A 377 15.16 0.06 -38.06
CA LEU A 377 16.47 0.69 -38.27
C LEU A 377 17.22 0.09 -39.46
N ARG A 378 17.10 -1.22 -39.69
CA ARG A 378 17.72 -1.87 -40.87
C ARG A 378 17.11 -1.41 -42.19
N GLU A 379 15.81 -1.17 -42.21
CA GLU A 379 15.11 -0.69 -43.41
C GLU A 379 15.51 0.76 -43.74
N LEU A 380 15.73 1.58 -42.70
CA LEU A 380 16.24 2.95 -42.84
C LEU A 380 17.72 2.98 -43.24
N LEU A 381 18.56 2.20 -42.56
CA LEU A 381 20.01 2.15 -42.75
C LEU A 381 20.40 0.89 -43.52
N ARG A 382 20.31 0.97 -44.85
CA ARG A 382 20.57 -0.16 -45.76
C ARG A 382 22.01 -0.72 -45.72
N PHE A 383 22.96 0.04 -45.18
CA PHE A 383 24.38 -0.34 -45.13
C PHE A 383 24.75 -0.91 -43.75
N PRO A 384 25.16 -2.19 -43.64
CA PRO A 384 25.37 -2.86 -42.34
C PRO A 384 26.34 -2.16 -41.39
N LYS A 385 27.40 -1.54 -41.92
CA LYS A 385 28.38 -0.81 -41.09
C LYS A 385 27.81 0.48 -40.51
N ILE A 386 27.05 1.23 -41.32
CA ILE A 386 26.38 2.46 -40.90
C ILE A 386 25.25 2.12 -39.93
N GLU A 387 24.51 1.04 -40.21
CA GLU A 387 23.46 0.51 -39.33
C GLU A 387 24.01 0.10 -37.97
N LEU A 388 25.15 -0.61 -37.93
CA LEU A 388 25.82 -0.96 -36.68
C LEU A 388 26.28 0.27 -35.90
N ALA A 389 26.99 1.20 -36.56
CA ALA A 389 27.50 2.40 -35.90
C ALA A 389 26.38 3.31 -35.40
N GLY A 390 25.36 3.56 -36.25
CA GLY A 390 24.18 4.34 -35.89
C GLY A 390 23.36 3.68 -34.80
N GLY A 391 23.14 2.37 -34.88
CA GLY A 391 22.45 1.60 -33.83
C GLY A 391 23.19 1.60 -32.51
N ALA A 392 24.53 1.47 -32.51
CA ALA A 392 25.34 1.57 -31.30
C ALA A 392 25.29 2.97 -30.67
N GLY A 393 25.40 4.04 -31.48
CA GLY A 393 25.26 5.41 -30.99
C GLY A 393 23.88 5.69 -30.39
N LEU A 394 22.81 5.23 -31.05
CA LEU A 394 21.45 5.32 -30.53
C LEU A 394 21.24 4.45 -29.30
N ALA A 395 21.89 3.29 -29.20
CA ALA A 395 21.82 2.43 -28.02
C ALA A 395 22.43 3.13 -26.80
N VAL A 396 23.60 3.77 -26.95
CA VAL A 396 24.21 4.58 -25.87
C VAL A 396 23.28 5.71 -25.45
N LEU A 397 22.68 6.43 -26.41
CA LEU A 397 21.71 7.48 -26.12
C LEU A 397 20.49 6.92 -25.38
N ALA A 398 19.93 5.79 -25.82
CA ALA A 398 18.81 5.12 -25.17
C ALA A 398 19.14 4.67 -23.73
N VAL A 399 20.36 4.18 -23.50
CA VAL A 399 20.84 3.83 -22.16
C VAL A 399 20.85 5.06 -21.26
N VAL A 400 21.50 6.14 -21.70
CA VAL A 400 21.63 7.36 -20.91
C VAL A 400 20.25 7.98 -20.65
N SER A 401 19.43 8.13 -21.68
CA SER A 401 18.10 8.73 -21.55
C SER A 401 17.17 7.88 -20.71
N GLY A 402 17.15 6.56 -20.94
CA GLY A 402 16.30 5.64 -20.20
C GLY A 402 16.72 5.51 -18.73
N ALA A 403 18.02 5.43 -18.45
CA ALA A 403 18.55 5.41 -17.09
C ALA A 403 18.32 6.75 -16.36
N ARG A 404 18.35 7.88 -17.07
CA ARG A 404 17.97 9.19 -16.51
C ARG A 404 16.49 9.25 -16.17
N ALA A 405 15.63 8.83 -17.11
CA ALA A 405 14.17 8.83 -16.93
C ALA A 405 13.71 7.83 -15.86
N GLY A 406 14.39 6.68 -15.73
CA GLY A 406 14.16 5.74 -14.63
C GLY A 406 14.70 6.21 -13.27
N GLY A 407 15.33 7.39 -13.20
CA GLY A 407 15.93 7.95 -11.98
C GLY A 407 17.30 7.34 -11.59
N TRP A 408 17.76 6.31 -12.28
CA TRP A 408 18.98 5.54 -11.93
C TRP A 408 20.27 6.33 -11.97
N LEU A 409 20.39 7.26 -12.92
CA LEU A 409 21.57 8.11 -13.03
C LEU A 409 21.60 9.22 -11.97
N VAL A 410 20.45 9.55 -11.39
CA VAL A 410 20.33 10.61 -10.37
C VAL A 410 20.49 10.01 -8.98
N ALA A 411 19.69 8.97 -8.68
CA ALA A 411 19.73 8.25 -7.42
C ALA A 411 19.53 6.77 -7.71
N TYR A 412 20.64 6.03 -7.73
CA TYR A 412 20.56 4.57 -7.83
C TYR A 412 20.02 4.04 -6.50
N PRO A 413 18.86 3.35 -6.47
CA PRO A 413 18.28 2.87 -5.23
C PRO A 413 19.18 1.79 -4.63
N LEU A 414 19.76 2.08 -3.46
CA LEU A 414 20.53 1.13 -2.67
C LEU A 414 19.95 1.11 -1.26
N LEU A 415 19.57 -0.08 -0.82
CA LEU A 415 19.21 -0.37 0.56
C LEU A 415 20.45 -0.94 1.25
N GLU A 416 21.05 -0.15 2.14
CA GLU A 416 22.14 -0.63 2.99
C GLU A 416 21.60 -1.67 3.97
N LEU A 417 22.35 -2.76 4.13
CA LEU A 417 22.00 -3.81 5.09
C LEU A 417 22.47 -3.39 6.48
N PRO A 418 21.65 -3.58 7.52
CA PRO A 418 22.05 -3.22 8.88
C PRO A 418 23.16 -4.16 9.35
N GLU A 419 24.01 -3.68 10.26
CA GLU A 419 25.06 -4.47 10.90
C GLU A 419 24.79 -4.53 12.41
N ALA A 420 23.84 -5.38 12.83
CA ALA A 420 23.57 -5.60 14.24
C ALA A 420 24.55 -6.64 14.80
N ALA A 421 25.16 -6.38 15.96
CA ALA A 421 26.22 -7.25 16.50
C ALA A 421 25.70 -8.65 16.84
N PHE A 422 24.48 -8.75 17.36
CA PHE A 422 23.87 -10.03 17.72
C PHE A 422 23.66 -10.96 16.53
N VAL A 423 23.51 -10.40 15.33
CA VAL A 423 23.35 -11.19 14.11
C VAL A 423 24.62 -11.96 13.82
N ALA A 424 25.78 -11.28 13.84
CA ALA A 424 27.06 -11.91 13.56
C ALA A 424 27.35 -13.05 14.55
N ASP A 425 27.07 -12.82 15.83
CA ASP A 425 27.26 -13.82 16.90
C ASP A 425 26.41 -15.08 16.69
N ILE A 426 25.20 -14.96 16.14
CA ILE A 426 24.31 -16.10 15.84
C ILE A 426 24.68 -16.77 14.52
N ALA A 427 24.99 -16.00 13.48
CA ALA A 427 25.33 -16.49 12.15
C ALA A 427 26.64 -17.31 12.16
N ASP A 428 27.59 -16.95 13.03
CA ASP A 428 28.86 -17.67 13.21
C ASP A 428 28.70 -19.05 13.89
N ASP A 429 27.51 -19.39 14.42
CA ASP A 429 27.25 -20.72 14.96
C ASP A 429 27.17 -21.75 13.81
N PRO A 430 28.07 -22.76 13.76
CA PRO A 430 28.06 -23.74 12.69
C PRO A 430 26.92 -24.76 12.80
N GLU A 431 26.17 -24.78 13.90
CA GLU A 431 25.01 -25.65 14.04
C GLU A 431 23.86 -25.18 13.14
N ASP A 432 23.26 -26.13 12.42
CA ASP A 432 21.98 -25.95 11.74
C ASP A 432 20.85 -25.95 12.78
N CYS A 433 20.61 -24.79 13.37
CA CYS A 433 19.66 -24.57 14.45
C CYS A 433 18.64 -23.48 14.11
N ALA A 434 17.63 -23.33 14.96
CA ALA A 434 16.59 -22.31 14.81
C ALA A 434 16.76 -21.13 15.77
N ALA A 435 16.24 -19.97 15.34
CA ALA A 435 16.13 -18.75 16.10
C ALA A 435 14.66 -18.30 16.19
N LEU A 436 14.19 -18.01 17.40
CA LEU A 436 12.87 -17.44 17.65
C LEU A 436 13.01 -15.94 17.92
N MET A 437 12.42 -15.11 17.04
CA MET A 437 12.42 -13.65 17.15
C MET A 437 11.12 -13.18 17.80
N LEU A 438 11.21 -12.31 18.82
CA LEU A 438 10.08 -11.89 19.65
C LEU A 438 10.02 -10.36 19.82
N PRO A 439 8.82 -9.75 19.72
CA PRO A 439 7.55 -10.40 19.35
C PRO A 439 7.54 -10.88 17.89
N LEU A 440 6.71 -11.88 17.54
CA LEU A 440 6.57 -12.30 16.14
C LEU A 440 5.81 -11.25 15.31
N GLU A 441 4.82 -10.60 15.93
CA GLU A 441 4.00 -9.56 15.32
C GLU A 441 3.61 -8.54 16.40
N LEU A 442 3.60 -7.26 16.05
CA LEU A 442 3.00 -6.22 16.87
C LEU A 442 1.64 -5.85 16.28
N PRO A 443 0.54 -6.07 17.02
CA PRO A 443 -0.77 -5.61 16.56
C PRO A 443 -0.81 -4.08 16.58
N GLY A 444 -0.74 -3.45 15.41
CA GLY A 444 -0.98 -2.00 15.29
C GLY A 444 -2.42 -1.63 15.68
N PRO A 445 -2.68 -0.38 16.08
CA PRO A 445 -4.03 0.18 16.11
C PRO A 445 -4.76 -0.07 14.79
N GLU A 446 -6.10 -0.16 14.83
CA GLU A 446 -6.89 -0.29 13.60
C GLU A 446 -6.51 0.81 12.59
N GLY A 447 -6.06 0.39 11.40
CA GLY A 447 -5.63 1.29 10.32
C GLY A 447 -4.13 1.62 10.29
N MET A 448 -3.37 1.27 11.34
CA MET A 448 -1.90 1.44 11.34
C MET A 448 -1.27 0.44 10.35
N MET A 449 -0.38 0.94 9.48
CA MET A 449 0.39 0.10 8.57
C MET A 449 1.51 -0.61 9.34
N ARG A 450 1.91 -1.81 8.89
CA ARG A 450 3.03 -2.55 9.51
C ARG A 450 4.34 -1.74 9.57
N SER A 451 4.58 -0.87 8.58
CA SER A 451 5.74 0.03 8.58
C SER A 451 5.77 1.02 9.74
N GLU A 452 4.62 1.27 10.39
CA GLU A 452 4.47 2.18 11.52
C GLU A 452 4.60 1.44 12.87
N ALA A 453 4.63 0.10 12.86
CA ALA A 453 4.81 -0.74 14.05
C ALA A 453 5.93 -1.79 13.84
N PRO A 454 7.20 -1.36 13.57
CA PRO A 454 8.31 -2.30 13.46
C PRO A 454 8.50 -3.10 14.76
N VAL A 455 8.76 -4.40 14.61
CA VAL A 455 9.10 -5.26 15.75
C VAL A 455 10.52 -4.93 16.24
N PHE A 456 11.44 -4.66 15.31
CA PHE A 456 12.82 -4.31 15.58
C PHE A 456 13.13 -2.90 15.07
N ALA A 457 12.51 -1.89 15.71
CA ALA A 457 12.51 -0.49 15.28
C ALA A 457 13.91 0.11 15.02
N ASP A 458 14.92 -0.36 15.76
CA ASP A 458 16.28 0.16 15.69
C ASP A 458 17.14 -0.45 14.57
N LEU A 459 16.60 -1.37 13.76
CA LEU A 459 17.23 -1.77 12.49
C LEU A 459 17.12 -0.67 11.41
N GLY A 460 16.46 0.45 11.74
CA GLY A 460 16.21 1.60 10.89
C GLY A 460 14.79 1.60 10.35
N ALA A 461 14.13 2.78 10.38
CA ALA A 461 12.76 2.99 9.90
C ALA A 461 12.50 2.50 8.47
N SER A 462 13.59 2.34 7.71
CA SER A 462 13.59 1.94 6.32
C SER A 462 13.30 0.43 6.15
N ILE A 463 13.69 -0.43 7.09
CA ILE A 463 13.58 -1.92 6.97
C ILE A 463 12.38 -2.47 7.77
N ALA A 464 11.77 -1.63 8.59
CA ALA A 464 10.67 -1.89 9.52
C ALA A 464 9.58 -2.87 9.05
N SER A 465 9.13 -2.79 7.78
CA SER A 465 8.01 -3.60 7.29
C SER A 465 8.37 -5.05 6.94
N ALA A 466 9.67 -5.36 6.80
CA ALA A 466 10.20 -6.67 6.43
C ALA A 466 11.40 -7.08 7.30
N ASP A 467 11.43 -6.55 8.52
CA ASP A 467 12.43 -6.81 9.55
C ASP A 467 12.65 -8.30 9.82
N LEU A 468 11.59 -9.09 9.98
CA LEU A 468 11.70 -10.54 10.22
C LEU A 468 12.36 -11.29 9.06
N LEU A 469 12.06 -10.91 7.80
CA LEU A 469 12.69 -11.51 6.63
C LEU A 469 14.17 -11.16 6.57
N THR A 470 14.47 -9.89 6.83
CA THR A 470 15.83 -9.35 6.86
C THR A 470 16.65 -10.08 7.92
N LEU A 471 16.14 -10.11 9.16
CA LEU A 471 16.81 -10.77 10.28
C LEU A 471 16.99 -12.26 10.04
N GLN A 472 16.00 -12.96 9.48
CA GLN A 472 16.11 -14.39 9.18
C GLN A 472 17.27 -14.69 8.22
N VAL A 473 17.42 -13.92 7.16
CA VAL A 473 18.54 -14.05 6.22
C VAL A 473 19.86 -13.72 6.91
N MET A 474 19.87 -12.67 7.72
CA MET A 474 21.05 -12.16 8.38
C MET A 474 21.59 -13.13 9.43
N VAL A 475 20.73 -13.73 10.26
CA VAL A 475 21.14 -14.70 11.27
C VAL A 475 21.48 -16.06 10.66
N ASP A 476 21.04 -16.33 9.41
CA ASP A 476 21.30 -17.57 8.68
C ASP A 476 20.86 -18.81 9.48
N LYS A 477 19.66 -18.74 10.09
CA LYS A 477 19.04 -19.79 10.91
C LYS A 477 17.58 -19.99 10.54
N ALA A 478 17.06 -21.17 10.87
CA ALA A 478 15.64 -21.44 10.73
C ALA A 478 14.81 -20.50 11.61
N GLY A 479 13.78 -19.87 11.04
CA GLY A 479 12.91 -18.90 11.70
C GLY A 479 11.53 -19.48 11.99
N TRP A 480 10.95 -19.09 13.12
CA TRP A 480 9.57 -19.44 13.45
C TRP A 480 8.53 -18.78 12.52
N TYR A 481 8.83 -17.57 12.05
CA TYR A 481 7.90 -16.75 11.30
C TYR A 481 7.61 -17.33 9.90
N THR A 482 6.33 -17.43 9.56
CA THR A 482 5.89 -17.60 8.17
C THR A 482 5.49 -16.24 7.62
N PRO A 483 6.19 -15.70 6.62
CA PRO A 483 5.69 -14.52 5.95
C PRO A 483 4.38 -14.86 5.24
N ALA A 484 3.38 -14.00 5.40
CA ALA A 484 2.16 -14.08 4.63
C ALA A 484 2.53 -13.81 3.16
N LEU A 485 2.84 -14.85 2.38
CA LEU A 485 3.05 -14.80 0.94
C LEU A 485 2.13 -15.82 0.28
N ALA A 486 1.40 -15.41 -0.75
CA ALA A 486 0.50 -16.31 -1.49
C ALA A 486 1.23 -17.48 -2.20
N THR A 487 2.57 -17.45 -2.20
CA THR A 487 3.43 -18.48 -2.77
C THR A 487 4.01 -19.42 -1.74
N LEU A 488 3.55 -19.32 -0.49
CA LEU A 488 3.92 -20.19 0.62
C LEU A 488 2.71 -21.02 1.05
N ALA A 489 2.96 -22.30 1.30
CA ALA A 489 2.05 -23.21 1.98
C ALA A 489 2.76 -23.71 3.24
N GLU A 490 2.23 -23.35 4.41
CA GLU A 490 2.70 -23.90 5.67
C GLU A 490 2.47 -25.40 5.69
N ARG A 491 3.47 -26.16 6.13
CA ARG A 491 3.25 -27.58 6.39
C ARG A 491 2.52 -27.75 7.70
N GLU A 492 1.62 -28.72 7.74
CA GLU A 492 0.97 -29.10 8.98
C GLU A 492 2.01 -29.59 9.99
N GLY A 493 2.00 -28.99 11.18
CA GLY A 493 2.90 -29.37 12.25
C GLY A 493 2.50 -28.75 13.58
N PRO A 494 3.11 -29.23 14.68
CA PRO A 494 2.92 -28.62 15.98
C PRO A 494 3.50 -27.19 15.99
N THR A 495 2.75 -26.23 16.55
CA THR A 495 3.13 -24.80 16.60
C THR A 495 3.49 -24.33 18.01
N GLY A 496 3.37 -25.19 19.03
CA GLY A 496 3.72 -24.83 20.40
C GLY A 496 2.87 -23.71 21.00
N LEU A 497 3.03 -23.50 22.31
CA LEU A 497 2.34 -22.43 23.04
C LEU A 497 3.24 -21.20 23.21
N LEU A 498 4.54 -21.45 23.31
CA LEU A 498 5.55 -20.47 23.67
C LEU A 498 5.58 -19.27 22.70
N PRO A 499 5.70 -19.44 21.36
CA PRO A 499 5.93 -18.30 20.47
C PRO A 499 4.74 -17.32 20.46
N LYS A 500 3.51 -17.85 20.44
CA LYS A 500 2.29 -17.04 20.52
C LYS A 500 2.18 -16.31 21.86
N ASN A 501 2.32 -17.03 22.97
CA ASN A 501 2.17 -16.43 24.30
C ASN A 501 3.24 -15.35 24.57
N LEU A 502 4.48 -15.56 24.12
CA LEU A 502 5.54 -14.57 24.27
C LEU A 502 5.36 -13.36 23.34
N THR A 503 4.72 -13.53 22.19
CA THR A 503 4.29 -12.41 21.33
C THR A 503 3.16 -11.63 22.01
N ASP A 504 2.18 -12.32 22.58
CA ASP A 504 1.05 -11.72 23.30
C ASP A 504 1.47 -10.87 24.51
N LEU A 505 2.61 -11.17 25.14
CA LEU A 505 3.20 -10.36 26.21
C LEU A 505 3.63 -8.95 25.76
N ALA A 506 3.84 -8.72 24.45
CA ALA A 506 4.23 -7.43 23.90
C ALA A 506 3.03 -6.50 23.65
N ARG A 507 1.78 -7.00 23.71
CA ARG A 507 0.56 -6.23 23.45
C ARG A 507 0.40 -4.91 24.23
N PRO A 508 0.91 -4.73 25.46
CA PRO A 508 0.84 -3.44 26.14
C PRO A 508 1.58 -2.31 25.44
N SER A 509 2.63 -2.60 24.64
CA SER A 509 3.37 -1.59 23.87
C SER A 509 2.48 -0.83 22.89
N VAL A 510 1.38 -1.46 22.46
CA VAL A 510 0.37 -0.93 21.55
C VAL A 510 -0.97 -0.68 22.26
N GLY A 511 -0.96 -0.60 23.60
CA GLY A 511 -2.14 -0.29 24.40
C GLY A 511 -3.16 -1.42 24.52
N LEU A 512 -2.81 -2.66 24.14
CA LEU A 512 -3.71 -3.81 24.20
C LEU A 512 -3.46 -4.67 25.46
N PRO A 513 -4.50 -5.28 26.05
CA PRO A 513 -4.35 -6.14 27.22
C PRO A 513 -3.67 -7.47 26.87
N VAL A 514 -2.90 -8.02 27.81
CA VAL A 514 -2.29 -9.35 27.69
C VAL A 514 -3.30 -10.46 28.02
N PRO A 515 -3.49 -11.45 27.13
CA PRO A 515 -4.29 -12.64 27.41
C PRO A 515 -3.78 -13.43 28.63
N LYS A 516 -4.69 -14.00 29.43
CA LYS A 516 -4.30 -14.82 30.61
C LYS A 516 -3.44 -16.03 30.24
N THR A 517 -3.59 -16.55 29.02
CA THR A 517 -2.79 -17.66 28.50
C THR A 517 -1.31 -17.31 28.34
N ALA A 518 -0.98 -16.02 28.20
CA ALA A 518 0.40 -15.54 28.13
C ALA A 518 1.02 -15.26 29.51
N LEU A 519 0.21 -15.25 30.58
CA LEU A 519 0.64 -14.99 31.96
C LEU A 519 0.78 -16.29 32.78
N LEU A 520 1.02 -17.41 32.12
CA LEU A 520 1.27 -18.69 32.78
C LEU A 520 2.58 -18.61 33.57
N PRO A 521 2.70 -19.37 34.67
CA PRO A 521 3.97 -19.44 35.41
C PRO A 521 5.06 -20.05 34.52
N ALA A 522 6.32 -19.67 34.76
CA ALA A 522 7.45 -20.03 33.92
C ALA A 522 7.61 -21.55 33.67
N ASP A 523 7.29 -22.37 34.68
CA ASP A 523 7.36 -23.83 34.61
C ASP A 523 6.34 -24.46 33.65
N ALA A 524 5.25 -23.76 33.33
CA ALA A 524 4.27 -24.21 32.35
C ALA A 524 4.85 -24.29 30.93
N TYR A 525 5.92 -23.54 30.63
CA TYR A 525 6.57 -23.51 29.31
C TYR A 525 7.66 -24.58 29.16
N ALA A 526 8.06 -25.27 30.23
CA ALA A 526 9.15 -26.23 30.22
C ALA A 526 8.96 -27.44 29.28
N PRO A 527 7.73 -28.00 29.08
CA PRO A 527 7.52 -29.05 28.08
C PRO A 527 7.74 -28.57 26.64
N ASP A 528 7.21 -27.39 26.30
CA ASP A 528 7.30 -26.81 24.96
C ASP A 528 8.75 -26.41 24.63
N LEU A 529 9.45 -25.78 25.59
CA LEU A 529 10.88 -25.47 25.46
C LEU A 529 11.74 -26.72 25.23
N ARG A 530 11.54 -27.79 26.01
CA ARG A 530 12.30 -29.04 25.83
C ARG A 530 12.08 -29.65 24.47
N TRP A 531 10.83 -29.61 23.98
CA TRP A 531 10.50 -30.06 22.63
C TRP A 531 11.18 -29.20 21.57
N LEU A 532 10.99 -27.88 21.60
CA LEU A 532 11.58 -26.96 20.63
C LEU A 532 13.11 -27.03 20.62
N MET A 533 13.77 -27.12 21.78
CA MET A 533 15.22 -27.32 21.85
C MET A 533 15.66 -28.64 21.20
N GLY A 534 14.90 -29.71 21.40
CA GLY A 534 15.14 -31.01 20.73
C GLY A 534 14.89 -30.99 19.23
N GLU A 535 13.99 -30.12 18.74
CA GLU A 535 13.80 -29.85 17.30
C GLU A 535 14.91 -28.95 16.72
N GLY A 536 15.61 -28.19 17.58
CA GLY A 536 16.75 -27.36 17.18
C GLY A 536 16.65 -25.88 17.53
N LEU A 537 15.65 -25.43 18.29
CA LEU A 537 15.59 -24.05 18.79
C LEU A 537 16.75 -23.78 19.74
N LYS A 538 17.73 -22.99 19.29
CA LYS A 538 18.93 -22.65 20.06
C LYS A 538 18.95 -21.22 20.52
N TYR A 539 18.41 -20.30 19.72
CA TYR A 539 18.45 -18.87 19.99
C TYR A 539 17.04 -18.31 20.19
N VAL A 540 16.87 -17.45 21.18
CA VAL A 540 15.68 -16.61 21.34
C VAL A 540 16.10 -15.15 21.41
N ILE A 541 15.57 -14.34 20.51
CA ILE A 541 15.93 -12.95 20.28
C ILE A 541 14.74 -12.10 20.71
N VAL A 542 14.89 -11.28 21.75
CA VAL A 542 13.81 -10.49 22.35
C VAL A 542 14.11 -9.00 22.17
N ALA A 543 13.25 -8.29 21.42
CA ALA A 543 13.27 -6.83 21.34
C ALA A 543 12.72 -6.23 22.64
N ARG A 544 13.59 -5.77 23.53
CA ARG A 544 13.21 -5.45 24.93
C ARG A 544 12.20 -4.32 25.03
N ASP A 545 12.30 -3.32 24.16
CA ASP A 545 11.48 -2.10 24.21
C ASP A 545 9.98 -2.36 23.95
N ASN A 546 9.64 -3.53 23.40
CA ASN A 546 8.26 -3.96 23.18
C ASN A 546 7.60 -4.57 24.43
N TYR A 547 8.34 -4.73 25.52
CA TYR A 547 7.87 -5.42 26.73
C TYR A 547 7.97 -4.53 27.96
N THR A 548 6.98 -4.66 28.86
CA THR A 548 7.07 -4.05 30.20
C THR A 548 8.12 -4.77 31.04
N GLU A 549 8.67 -4.11 32.06
CA GLU A 549 9.63 -4.74 32.99
C GLU A 549 9.09 -6.04 33.62
N ALA A 550 7.80 -6.08 33.95
CA ALA A 550 7.16 -7.27 34.52
C ALA A 550 7.09 -8.43 33.50
N HIS A 551 6.89 -8.13 32.22
CA HIS A 551 6.86 -9.14 31.16
C HIS A 551 8.26 -9.62 30.79
N LEU A 552 9.25 -8.71 30.76
CA LEU A 552 10.66 -9.10 30.62
C LEU A 552 11.11 -10.01 31.76
N ALA A 553 10.71 -9.71 33.00
CA ALA A 553 11.01 -10.57 34.15
C ALA A 553 10.37 -11.97 34.03
N LEU A 554 9.17 -12.07 33.45
CA LEU A 554 8.54 -13.37 33.15
C LEU A 554 9.30 -14.12 32.05
N ILE A 555 9.69 -13.44 30.98
CA ILE A 555 10.52 -13.99 29.90
C ILE A 555 11.86 -14.51 30.45
N ASP A 556 12.53 -13.72 31.30
CA ASP A 556 13.75 -14.11 32.01
C ASP A 556 13.53 -15.35 32.89
N ALA A 557 12.41 -15.41 33.62
CA ALA A 557 12.07 -16.56 34.45
C ALA A 557 11.82 -17.83 33.61
N ILE A 558 11.21 -17.71 32.42
CA ILE A 558 10.99 -18.81 31.48
C ILE A 558 12.34 -19.35 30.98
N PHE A 559 13.18 -18.47 30.43
CA PHE A 559 14.40 -18.90 29.75
C PHE A 559 15.57 -19.21 30.69
N SER A 560 15.68 -18.58 31.86
CA SER A 560 16.76 -18.87 32.84
C SER A 560 16.75 -20.30 33.38
N THR A 561 15.65 -21.05 33.19
CA THR A 561 15.58 -22.47 33.53
C THR A 561 16.40 -23.37 32.60
N VAL A 562 16.70 -22.91 31.38
CA VAL A 562 17.36 -23.70 30.33
C VAL A 562 18.54 -22.98 29.69
N ALA A 563 18.55 -21.65 29.64
CA ALA A 563 19.57 -20.87 28.93
C ALA A 563 20.97 -21.08 29.52
N VAL A 564 21.93 -21.40 28.64
CA VAL A 564 23.36 -21.50 28.98
C VAL A 564 24.05 -20.14 28.95
N ALA A 565 23.50 -19.19 28.18
CA ALA A 565 23.97 -17.81 28.14
C ALA A 565 22.81 -16.85 27.84
N THR A 566 22.94 -15.63 28.37
CA THR A 566 22.07 -14.49 28.07
C THR A 566 22.96 -13.29 27.81
N THR A 567 22.79 -12.66 26.66
CA THR A 567 23.57 -11.50 26.23
C THR A 567 22.61 -10.36 25.90
N ASP A 568 22.80 -9.22 26.57
CA ASP A 568 22.16 -7.96 26.21
C ASP A 568 23.04 -7.21 25.22
N TYR A 569 22.48 -6.80 24.10
CA TYR A 569 23.18 -5.97 23.10
C TYR A 569 22.78 -4.52 23.30
N GLU A 570 23.78 -3.69 23.57
CA GLU A 570 23.65 -2.22 23.77
C GLU A 570 24.16 -1.44 22.54
N ASP A 571 24.21 -2.09 21.38
CA ASP A 571 24.61 -1.50 20.09
C ASP A 571 23.52 -0.62 19.46
N GLY A 572 22.50 -0.25 20.24
CA GLY A 572 21.32 0.46 19.78
C GLY A 572 20.17 -0.46 19.35
N SER A 573 20.38 -1.77 19.21
CA SER A 573 19.30 -2.69 18.79
C SER A 573 18.22 -2.95 19.85
N GLY A 574 18.50 -2.66 21.12
CA GLY A 574 17.58 -2.97 22.23
C GLY A 574 17.37 -4.47 22.45
N VAL A 575 18.16 -5.34 21.84
CA VAL A 575 17.93 -6.79 21.80
C VAL A 575 18.58 -7.53 22.98
N ARG A 576 17.85 -8.51 23.52
CA ARG A 576 18.39 -9.57 24.39
C ARG A 576 18.37 -10.91 23.66
N VAL A 577 19.48 -11.64 23.69
CA VAL A 577 19.58 -12.99 23.13
C VAL A 577 19.77 -14.03 24.24
N TYR A 578 18.94 -15.06 24.23
CA TYR A 578 19.09 -16.26 25.04
C TYR A 578 19.65 -17.39 24.17
N ARG A 579 20.79 -17.96 24.56
CA ARG A 579 21.31 -19.22 24.00
C ARG A 579 20.86 -20.36 24.88
N LEU A 580 20.04 -21.26 24.34
CA LEU A 580 19.33 -22.28 25.12
C LEU A 580 20.19 -23.51 25.45
N TYR A 581 21.18 -23.84 24.63
CA TYR A 581 22.08 -24.97 24.88
C TYR A 581 23.44 -24.76 24.19
N ASP A 582 24.46 -25.47 24.67
CA ASP A 582 25.74 -25.62 23.96
C ASP A 582 25.70 -26.84 23.01
N ASP A 583 25.16 -27.97 23.50
CA ASP A 583 24.92 -29.19 22.73
C ASP A 583 23.42 -29.46 22.62
N ARG A 584 22.93 -29.79 21.41
CA ARG A 584 21.50 -30.05 21.16
C ARG A 584 20.97 -31.19 22.04
N PRO A 585 19.91 -30.96 22.84
CA PRO A 585 19.26 -32.01 23.60
C PRO A 585 18.62 -33.08 22.71
N ASP A 586 18.39 -34.27 23.26
CA ASP A 586 17.64 -35.32 22.56
C ASP A 586 16.23 -34.84 22.19
N ARG A 587 15.79 -35.19 20.98
CA ARG A 587 14.44 -34.89 20.49
C ARG A 587 13.40 -35.57 21.39
N VAL A 588 12.43 -34.79 21.86
CA VAL A 588 11.25 -35.27 22.60
C VAL A 588 9.99 -35.10 21.75
N GLU A 589 8.94 -35.84 22.06
CA GLU A 589 7.66 -35.70 21.36
C GLU A 589 7.03 -34.33 21.67
N ALA A 590 6.41 -33.71 20.66
CA ALA A 590 5.72 -32.44 20.87
C ALA A 590 4.61 -32.60 21.92
N PRO A 591 4.46 -31.66 22.86
CA PRO A 591 3.34 -31.69 23.79
C PRO A 591 2.01 -31.85 23.05
N ALA A 592 1.06 -32.60 23.60
CA ALA A 592 -0.25 -32.81 22.96
C ALA A 592 -0.99 -31.48 22.70
N GLU A 593 -0.68 -30.45 23.48
CA GLU A 593 -1.18 -29.08 23.34
C GLU A 593 -0.59 -28.35 22.14
N SER A 594 0.57 -28.76 21.64
CA SER A 594 1.28 -28.16 20.51
C SER A 594 0.70 -28.58 19.14
N TYR A 595 -0.05 -29.69 19.05
CA TYR A 595 -0.65 -30.20 17.80
C TYR A 595 -1.96 -29.50 17.37
N GLY A 596 -2.40 -28.49 18.12
CA GLY A 596 -3.44 -27.58 17.67
C GLY A 596 -2.90 -26.18 17.75
N GLY A 597 -2.61 -25.54 16.62
CA GLY A 597 -2.35 -24.09 16.56
C GLY A 597 -3.48 -23.23 17.15
N THR A 598 -4.58 -23.89 17.50
CA THR A 598 -5.53 -23.51 18.53
C THR A 598 -5.15 -24.15 19.87
N ILE A 599 -4.28 -23.49 20.65
CA ILE A 599 -3.89 -23.78 22.05
C ILE A 599 -5.10 -24.11 22.90
N ALA A 600 -5.72 -25.29 22.82
CA ALA A 600 -7.05 -25.56 23.36
C ALA A 600 -7.89 -24.27 23.43
N ALA A 601 -7.88 -23.50 22.33
CA ALA A 601 -8.09 -22.06 22.39
C ALA A 601 -9.56 -21.96 22.60
N GLN A 602 -9.95 -21.92 23.87
CA GLN A 602 -11.32 -22.15 24.23
C GLN A 602 -12.07 -21.07 23.50
N PHE A 603 -12.96 -21.42 22.57
CA PHE A 603 -13.68 -20.41 21.80
C PHE A 603 -14.32 -19.47 22.82
N ALA A 604 -13.79 -18.26 22.90
CA ALA A 604 -14.02 -17.37 24.01
C ALA A 604 -14.12 -15.96 23.49
N GLY A 605 -14.91 -15.18 24.19
CA GLY A 605 -15.18 -13.82 23.78
C GLY A 605 -16.43 -13.29 24.46
N VAL A 606 -17.11 -12.37 23.79
CA VAL A 606 -18.23 -11.61 24.33
C VAL A 606 -19.42 -11.70 23.38
N VAL A 607 -20.60 -11.97 23.93
CA VAL A 607 -21.87 -11.78 23.22
C VAL A 607 -22.23 -10.29 23.29
N VAL A 608 -22.13 -9.58 22.18
CA VAL A 608 -22.37 -8.13 22.13
C VAL A 608 -23.85 -7.86 22.36
N GLY A 609 -24.17 -7.15 23.46
CA GLY A 609 -25.55 -6.92 23.89
C GLY A 609 -26.12 -8.01 24.80
N GLY A 610 -25.34 -9.05 25.14
CA GLY A 610 -25.79 -10.19 25.94
C GLY A 610 -26.28 -9.81 27.33
N GLU A 611 -25.84 -8.66 27.86
CA GLU A 611 -26.23 -8.11 29.16
C GLU A 611 -27.71 -7.68 29.19
N ARG A 612 -28.34 -7.53 28.01
CA ARG A 612 -29.74 -7.18 27.87
C ARG A 612 -30.66 -8.40 27.89
N LEU A 613 -30.11 -9.60 27.72
CA LEU A 613 -30.88 -10.84 27.69
C LEU A 613 -31.05 -11.38 29.10
N LYS A 614 -32.30 -11.67 29.48
CA LYS A 614 -32.62 -12.37 30.72
C LYS A 614 -32.76 -13.86 30.42
N GLY A 615 -32.13 -14.70 31.23
CA GLY A 615 -32.20 -16.16 31.08
C GLY A 615 -30.82 -16.82 31.09
N ARG A 616 -30.81 -18.15 30.95
CA ARG A 616 -29.58 -18.93 30.80
C ARG A 616 -29.09 -18.82 29.36
N LEU A 617 -28.01 -18.09 29.17
CA LEU A 617 -27.40 -17.88 27.87
C LEU A 617 -26.40 -18.99 27.58
N ARG A 618 -26.54 -19.65 26.42
CA ARG A 618 -25.59 -20.64 25.91
C ARG A 618 -25.23 -20.35 24.47
N LEU A 619 -23.99 -20.60 24.11
CA LEU A 619 -23.50 -20.58 22.74
C LEU A 619 -23.41 -22.01 22.25
N ARG A 620 -24.19 -22.34 21.22
CA ARG A 620 -24.07 -23.58 20.46
C ARG A 620 -23.20 -23.31 19.25
N VAL A 621 -22.06 -23.97 19.21
CA VAL A 621 -20.98 -23.71 18.27
C VAL A 621 -20.79 -24.94 17.40
N ASP A 622 -21.08 -24.82 16.12
CA ASP A 622 -20.81 -25.88 15.15
C ASP A 622 -19.31 -25.94 14.90
N THR A 623 -18.71 -27.08 15.22
CA THR A 623 -17.27 -27.32 15.06
C THR A 623 -16.91 -27.98 13.73
N GLY A 624 -17.90 -28.24 12.89
CA GLY A 624 -17.78 -28.95 11.64
C GLY A 624 -17.95 -30.46 11.78
N GLY A 625 -18.26 -31.13 10.67
CA GLY A 625 -18.49 -32.59 10.64
C GLY A 625 -19.71 -33.05 11.45
N GLY A 626 -20.64 -32.15 11.77
CA GLY A 626 -21.85 -32.43 12.55
C GLY A 626 -21.63 -32.50 14.07
N GLN A 627 -20.50 -32.00 14.57
CA GLN A 627 -20.23 -31.89 16.01
C GLN A 627 -20.55 -30.48 16.51
N GLU A 628 -21.41 -30.36 17.53
CA GLU A 628 -21.73 -29.10 18.19
C GLU A 628 -21.13 -29.06 19.61
N ALA A 629 -20.60 -27.92 20.00
CA ALA A 629 -20.18 -27.65 21.37
C ALA A 629 -21.13 -26.63 22.01
N LEU A 630 -21.45 -26.83 23.29
CA LEU A 630 -22.32 -25.93 24.07
C LEU A 630 -21.49 -25.22 25.14
N CYS A 631 -21.57 -23.89 25.17
CA CYS A 631 -20.76 -23.05 26.04
C CYS A 631 -21.66 -22.11 26.83
N GLU A 632 -21.53 -22.09 28.15
CA GLU A 632 -22.31 -21.14 28.96
C GLU A 632 -21.76 -19.72 28.76
N VAL A 633 -22.67 -18.76 28.57
CA VAL A 633 -22.36 -17.32 28.52
C VAL A 633 -22.70 -16.73 29.87
N HIS A 634 -21.74 -16.07 30.49
CA HIS A 634 -21.90 -15.51 31.82
C HIS A 634 -22.78 -14.24 31.73
N PRO A 635 -24.00 -14.23 32.30
CA PRO A 635 -25.00 -13.19 32.04
C PRO A 635 -24.55 -11.78 32.49
N GLU A 636 -23.70 -11.69 33.52
CA GLU A 636 -23.21 -10.42 34.04
C GLU A 636 -22.12 -9.76 33.19
N THR A 637 -21.38 -10.55 32.41
CA THR A 637 -20.23 -10.04 31.62
C THR A 637 -20.39 -10.27 30.12
N SER A 638 -21.44 -10.98 29.73
CA SER A 638 -21.67 -11.52 28.39
C SER A 638 -20.52 -12.36 27.85
N ARG A 639 -19.58 -12.80 28.72
CA ARG A 639 -18.41 -13.56 28.30
C ARG A 639 -18.69 -15.06 28.25
N PHE A 640 -18.10 -15.74 27.28
CA PHE A 640 -18.20 -17.19 27.15
C PHE A 640 -16.82 -17.82 26.99
N GLN A 641 -16.73 -19.12 27.29
CA GLN A 641 -15.51 -19.89 27.12
C GLN A 641 -15.87 -21.35 26.79
N CYS A 642 -15.45 -21.84 25.62
CA CYS A 642 -15.78 -23.17 25.11
C CYS A 642 -14.58 -24.11 25.18
N ALA A 643 -14.53 -25.01 26.16
CA ALA A 643 -13.35 -25.86 26.40
C ALA A 643 -12.95 -26.80 25.25
N SER A 644 -13.83 -27.08 24.28
CA SER A 644 -13.64 -28.10 23.24
C SER A 644 -13.79 -27.62 21.80
N VAL A 645 -13.97 -26.32 21.56
CA VAL A 645 -14.16 -25.78 20.20
C VAL A 645 -12.79 -25.48 19.59
N ARG A 646 -12.47 -26.15 18.46
CA ARG A 646 -11.21 -25.97 17.72
C ARG A 646 -11.37 -25.28 16.37
N LYS A 647 -12.58 -25.31 15.83
CA LYS A 647 -13.02 -24.68 14.59
C LYS A 647 -14.45 -24.21 14.82
N VAL A 648 -14.85 -23.11 14.18
CA VAL A 648 -16.20 -22.55 14.26
C VAL A 648 -16.73 -22.44 12.84
N GLU A 649 -17.65 -23.33 12.46
CA GLU A 649 -18.37 -23.25 11.18
C GLU A 649 -19.68 -22.47 11.33
N GLY A 650 -20.21 -22.38 12.55
CA GLY A 650 -21.43 -21.65 12.87
C GLY A 650 -21.57 -21.40 14.37
N VAL A 651 -22.32 -20.35 14.71
CA VAL A 651 -22.58 -19.96 16.10
C VAL A 651 -24.06 -19.64 16.24
N ILE A 652 -24.72 -20.24 17.23
CA ILE A 652 -26.11 -19.98 17.59
C ILE A 652 -26.13 -19.61 19.07
N LEU A 653 -26.75 -18.48 19.41
CA LEU A 653 -27.00 -18.12 20.80
C LEU A 653 -28.31 -18.78 21.23
N GLU A 654 -28.36 -19.40 22.40
CA GLU A 654 -29.56 -19.97 23.00
C GLU A 654 -29.88 -19.20 24.28
N VAL A 655 -31.14 -18.80 24.44
CA VAL A 655 -31.67 -18.17 25.66
C VAL A 655 -32.70 -19.13 26.24
N ASP A 656 -32.41 -19.71 27.41
CA ASP A 656 -33.27 -20.73 28.03
C ASP A 656 -33.65 -21.88 27.07
N GLU A 657 -32.65 -22.35 26.31
CA GLU A 657 -32.77 -23.44 25.31
C GLU A 657 -33.56 -23.06 24.05
N VAL A 658 -33.94 -21.79 23.88
CA VAL A 658 -34.53 -21.26 22.66
C VAL A 658 -33.43 -20.66 21.78
N PRO A 659 -33.21 -21.17 20.56
CA PRO A 659 -32.19 -20.63 19.65
C PRO A 659 -32.60 -19.23 19.18
N VAL A 660 -31.75 -18.26 19.49
CA VAL A 660 -31.72 -16.91 18.93
C VAL A 660 -30.63 -16.91 17.87
N THR A 661 -31.03 -16.81 16.61
CA THR A 661 -30.09 -16.84 15.50
C THR A 661 -29.07 -15.71 15.67
N ALA A 662 -27.81 -16.07 15.93
CA ALA A 662 -26.74 -15.09 15.90
C ALA A 662 -26.60 -14.60 14.45
N THR A 663 -26.58 -13.29 14.25
CA THR A 663 -26.55 -12.72 12.90
C THR A 663 -25.14 -12.73 12.32
N ARG A 664 -24.13 -12.66 13.18
CA ARG A 664 -22.71 -12.70 12.80
C ARG A 664 -21.84 -12.95 14.02
N TRP A 665 -20.67 -13.56 13.83
CA TRP A 665 -19.57 -13.44 14.79
C TRP A 665 -18.34 -12.86 14.07
N GLU A 666 -17.50 -12.14 14.82
CA GLU A 666 -16.27 -11.52 14.32
C GLU A 666 -15.15 -11.75 15.36
N GLY A 667 -13.88 -11.68 14.95
CA GLY A 667 -12.72 -11.80 15.85
C GLY A 667 -11.97 -13.14 15.75
N THR A 668 -11.14 -13.44 16.74
CA THR A 668 -10.38 -14.70 16.78
C THR A 668 -11.05 -15.71 17.72
N LEU A 669 -10.62 -16.98 17.68
CA LEU A 669 -11.11 -17.97 18.63
C LEU A 669 -10.89 -17.58 20.11
N LEU A 670 -9.96 -16.67 20.40
CA LEU A 670 -9.66 -16.21 21.76
C LEU A 670 -10.36 -14.89 22.14
N ASP A 671 -10.95 -14.19 21.17
CA ASP A 671 -11.63 -12.90 21.39
C ASP A 671 -12.77 -12.71 20.38
N ALA A 672 -13.73 -13.64 20.40
CA ALA A 672 -14.86 -13.64 19.48
C ALA A 672 -15.97 -12.71 19.96
N LYS A 673 -16.41 -11.80 19.09
CA LYS A 673 -17.59 -10.96 19.30
C LYS A 673 -18.77 -11.60 18.58
N VAL A 674 -19.73 -12.13 19.34
CA VAL A 674 -20.96 -12.72 18.78
C VAL A 674 -22.06 -11.68 18.81
N HIS A 675 -22.56 -11.31 17.64
CA HIS A 675 -23.65 -10.35 17.46
C HIS A 675 -24.97 -11.10 17.27
N PHE A 676 -26.04 -10.59 17.88
CA PHE A 676 -27.38 -11.10 17.70
C PHE A 676 -28.36 -9.96 17.41
N GLU A 677 -29.38 -10.25 16.61
CA GLU A 677 -30.56 -9.39 16.48
C GLU A 677 -31.66 -10.00 17.33
N ALA A 678 -31.93 -9.42 18.50
CA ALA A 678 -33.13 -9.77 19.26
C ALA A 678 -34.31 -8.95 18.73
N SER A 679 -35.44 -9.60 18.48
CA SER A 679 -36.72 -8.90 18.34
C SER A 679 -37.10 -8.29 19.68
N ASP A 680 -37.80 -7.14 19.67
CA ASP A 680 -38.30 -6.46 20.89
C ASP A 680 -39.17 -7.37 21.78
N GLU A 681 -39.67 -8.49 21.24
CA GLU A 681 -40.50 -9.49 21.91
C GLU A 681 -39.71 -10.37 22.90
N LEU A 682 -38.42 -10.60 22.65
CA LEU A 682 -37.51 -11.35 23.55
C LEU A 682 -36.99 -10.52 24.73
N LEU A 683 -37.11 -9.19 24.65
CA LEU A 683 -36.63 -8.25 25.69
C LEU A 683 -37.70 -7.86 26.72
N ARG A 684 -38.98 -8.24 26.50
CA ARG A 684 -40.08 -7.94 27.43
C ARG A 684 -40.28 -9.10 28.42
N ASP A 685 -40.41 -8.77 29.71
CA ASP A 685 -40.71 -9.70 30.81
C ASP A 685 -41.90 -10.61 30.45
N GLN A 686 -41.63 -11.87 30.12
CA GLN A 686 -42.67 -12.88 30.05
C GLN A 686 -42.90 -13.43 31.46
N GLY A 687 -44.03 -13.04 32.07
CA GLY A 687 -44.60 -13.79 33.20
C GLY A 687 -44.98 -15.22 32.77
N PRO A 688 -45.20 -16.14 33.73
CA PRO A 688 -45.33 -17.57 33.43
C PRO A 688 -46.52 -17.87 32.51
N VAL A 689 -46.26 -18.63 31.44
CA VAL A 689 -47.20 -18.97 30.38
C VAL A 689 -47.89 -20.32 30.68
N ASP A 690 -49.22 -20.31 30.79
CA ASP A 690 -50.07 -21.50 30.66
C ASP A 690 -50.51 -21.69 29.19
N ALA A 691 -50.65 -22.96 28.79
CA ALA A 691 -50.86 -23.47 27.43
C ALA A 691 -52.16 -22.97 26.70
N PRO A 692 -52.25 -23.10 25.35
CA PRO A 692 -53.03 -22.22 24.49
C PRO A 692 -54.45 -22.72 24.17
N PRO A 693 -55.31 -21.84 23.60
CA PRO A 693 -56.30 -22.30 22.64
C PRO A 693 -56.27 -21.55 21.29
N ALA A 694 -56.30 -22.38 20.24
CA ALA A 694 -57.05 -22.31 18.98
C ALA A 694 -57.07 -21.04 18.12
N GLU A 695 -56.71 -21.29 16.86
CA GLU A 695 -56.85 -20.49 15.64
C GLU A 695 -58.19 -19.74 15.53
N GLY A 696 -58.08 -18.43 15.33
CA GLY A 696 -59.13 -17.53 14.83
C GLY A 696 -58.57 -16.65 13.71
N PRO A 697 -59.42 -16.08 12.84
CA PRO A 697 -59.01 -15.49 11.56
C PRO A 697 -58.11 -14.28 11.78
N SER A 698 -57.10 -14.15 10.91
CA SER A 698 -56.18 -13.02 10.86
C SER A 698 -56.93 -11.69 10.79
N ASP A 699 -56.86 -10.92 11.88
CA ASP A 699 -57.24 -9.51 11.87
C ASP A 699 -56.38 -8.76 10.82
N PRO A 700 -56.96 -7.84 10.03
CA PRO A 700 -56.19 -7.03 9.11
C PRO A 700 -55.18 -6.18 9.89
N THR A 701 -53.90 -6.39 9.59
CA THR A 701 -52.80 -5.67 10.23
C THR A 701 -52.75 -4.24 9.67
N ALA A 702 -52.63 -3.26 10.57
CA ALA A 702 -52.46 -1.86 10.18
C ALA A 702 -51.17 -1.69 9.35
N PHE A 703 -51.26 -0.90 8.27
CA PHE A 703 -50.13 -0.55 7.42
C PHE A 703 -49.22 0.43 8.17
N THR A 704 -48.28 -0.13 8.91
CA THR A 704 -47.28 0.58 9.71
C THR A 704 -45.88 0.23 9.20
N GLY A 705 -44.95 1.17 9.30
CA GLY A 705 -43.60 0.96 8.81
C GLY A 705 -42.61 2.02 9.29
N LYS A 706 -41.34 1.84 8.91
CA LYS A 706 -40.26 2.78 9.21
C LYS A 706 -39.41 3.02 7.97
N VAL A 707 -39.14 4.29 7.67
CA VAL A 707 -38.24 4.68 6.58
C VAL A 707 -36.80 4.61 7.08
N ALA A 708 -36.00 3.70 6.54
CA ALA A 708 -34.58 3.59 6.88
C ALA A 708 -33.81 4.80 6.32
N ASN A 709 -32.89 5.37 7.12
CA ASN A 709 -32.05 6.52 6.74
C ASN A 709 -32.80 7.82 6.39
N TYR A 710 -33.95 8.09 7.03
CA TYR A 710 -34.77 9.30 6.75
C TYR A 710 -34.03 10.65 6.94
N ARG A 711 -32.93 10.69 7.73
CA ARG A 711 -32.07 11.89 7.91
C ARG A 711 -31.45 12.41 6.61
N LEU A 712 -31.47 11.63 5.53
CA LEU A 712 -30.93 12.02 4.22
C LEU A 712 -31.94 12.75 3.31
N VAL A 713 -33.19 12.92 3.73
CA VAL A 713 -34.21 13.68 2.99
C VAL A 713 -34.77 14.81 3.86
N PRO A 714 -34.11 15.99 3.90
CA PRO A 714 -34.58 17.12 4.69
C PRO A 714 -35.95 17.59 4.19
N GLY A 715 -36.96 17.59 5.06
CA GLY A 715 -38.28 18.18 4.79
C GLY A 715 -39.40 17.22 4.41
N ALA A 716 -39.18 15.90 4.36
CA ALA A 716 -40.27 14.93 4.17
C ALA A 716 -41.08 14.76 5.47
N VAL A 717 -42.40 14.97 5.40
CA VAL A 717 -43.30 14.98 6.57
C VAL A 717 -44.42 13.92 6.46
N TRP A 718 -44.69 13.43 5.24
CA TRP A 718 -45.80 12.50 4.98
C TRP A 718 -45.38 11.32 4.10
N VAL A 719 -45.98 10.17 4.38
CA VAL A 719 -46.00 8.99 3.51
C VAL A 719 -47.36 8.94 2.84
N LEU A 720 -47.40 8.92 1.51
CA LEU A 720 -48.62 8.77 0.73
C LEU A 720 -48.72 7.33 0.25
N ALA A 721 -49.62 6.54 0.83
CA ALA A 721 -49.92 5.19 0.38
C ALA A 721 -51.09 5.25 -0.61
N THR A 722 -50.93 4.67 -1.80
CA THR A 722 -52.00 4.54 -2.79
C THR A 722 -52.43 3.09 -2.86
N ASP A 723 -53.72 2.82 -2.70
CA ASP A 723 -54.25 1.46 -2.83
C ASP A 723 -54.51 1.05 -4.30
N GLU A 724 -54.89 -0.21 -4.52
CA GLU A 724 -55.23 -0.78 -5.83
C GLU A 724 -56.39 -0.04 -6.53
N ALA A 725 -57.22 0.71 -5.80
CA ALA A 725 -58.30 1.53 -6.38
C ALA A 725 -57.81 2.93 -6.82
N GLY A 726 -56.57 3.29 -6.48
CA GLY A 726 -55.98 4.60 -6.73
C GLY A 726 -56.28 5.63 -5.64
N ASP A 727 -56.90 5.23 -4.52
CA ASP A 727 -57.19 6.13 -3.41
C ASP A 727 -55.92 6.36 -2.57
N GLN A 728 -55.65 7.63 -2.27
CA GLN A 728 -54.41 8.05 -1.62
C GLN A 728 -54.65 8.40 -0.15
N THR A 729 -53.90 7.75 0.74
CA THR A 729 -53.92 8.01 2.18
C THR A 729 -52.61 8.65 2.63
N ARG A 730 -52.68 9.85 3.22
CA ARG A 730 -51.53 10.56 3.80
C ARG A 730 -51.32 10.13 5.25
N CYS A 731 -50.13 9.63 5.54
CA CYS A 731 -49.75 9.13 6.85
C CYS A 731 -48.61 10.00 7.39
N PRO A 732 -48.75 10.58 8.59
CA PRO A 732 -47.71 11.43 9.15
C PRO A 732 -46.45 10.60 9.45
N LEU A 733 -45.30 11.12 9.04
CA LEU A 733 -44.01 10.53 9.39
C LEU A 733 -43.54 11.14 10.72
N THR A 734 -43.23 10.29 11.70
CA THR A 734 -42.73 10.75 13.00
C THR A 734 -41.30 11.26 12.82
N PRO A 735 -41.01 12.55 13.05
CA PRO A 735 -39.70 13.12 12.70
C PRO A 735 -38.55 12.42 13.42
N GLU A 736 -38.67 12.07 14.69
CA GLU A 736 -37.53 11.49 15.42
C GLU A 736 -37.16 10.07 14.99
N THR A 737 -38.12 9.30 14.48
CA THR A 737 -37.96 7.86 14.24
C THR A 737 -38.10 7.47 12.77
N GLY A 738 -38.68 8.31 11.92
CA GLY A 738 -39.05 7.96 10.55
C GLY A 738 -40.16 6.91 10.47
N ALA A 739 -40.89 6.67 11.56
CA ALA A 739 -42.00 5.72 11.61
C ALA A 739 -43.31 6.36 11.11
N TYR A 740 -44.15 5.58 10.44
CA TYR A 740 -45.48 5.99 10.00
C TYR A 740 -46.52 4.91 10.33
N ASP A 741 -47.75 5.36 10.55
CA ASP A 741 -48.93 4.51 10.73
C ASP A 741 -50.07 5.06 9.87
N CYS A 742 -50.52 4.27 8.91
CA CYS A 742 -51.58 4.61 7.98
C CYS A 742 -52.94 4.01 8.37
N GLY A 743 -53.03 3.24 9.45
CA GLY A 743 -54.19 2.41 9.73
C GLY A 743 -54.33 1.26 8.72
N ILE A 744 -55.54 0.69 8.61
CA ILE A 744 -55.80 -0.42 7.69
C ILE A 744 -56.05 0.14 6.29
N ILE A 745 -55.17 -0.19 5.35
CA ILE A 745 -55.34 0.09 3.92
C ILE A 745 -55.26 -1.25 3.19
N ASP A 746 -56.35 -1.66 2.56
CA ASP A 746 -56.40 -2.91 1.79
C ASP A 746 -55.73 -2.71 0.43
N GLY A 747 -54.65 -3.45 0.17
CA GLY A 747 -53.99 -3.49 -1.14
C GLY A 747 -53.18 -2.24 -1.49
N VAL A 748 -52.20 -1.86 -0.67
CA VAL A 748 -51.26 -0.76 -1.00
C VAL A 748 -50.38 -1.15 -2.20
N GLU A 749 -50.49 -0.41 -3.30
CA GLU A 749 -49.73 -0.65 -4.54
C GLU A 749 -48.47 0.24 -4.62
N THR A 750 -48.57 1.50 -4.19
CA THR A 750 -47.46 2.46 -4.24
C THR A 750 -47.32 3.26 -2.96
N VAL A 751 -46.08 3.67 -2.65
CA VAL A 751 -45.77 4.54 -1.51
C VAL A 751 -44.88 5.69 -1.97
N THR A 752 -45.29 6.92 -1.68
CA THR A 752 -44.57 8.16 -2.07
C THR A 752 -44.24 9.00 -0.84
N LEU A 753 -43.03 9.56 -0.78
CA LEU A 753 -42.64 10.50 0.28
C LEU A 753 -42.90 11.94 -0.16
N LEU A 754 -43.63 12.69 0.68
CA LEU A 754 -43.99 14.08 0.42
C LEU A 754 -43.36 15.04 1.45
N SER A 755 -42.87 16.17 0.94
CA SER A 755 -42.50 17.33 1.76
C SER A 755 -43.66 18.34 1.83
N ASP A 756 -43.61 19.26 2.81
CA ASP A 756 -44.68 20.25 3.05
C ASP A 756 -44.93 21.21 1.87
N ASP A 757 -44.00 21.33 0.91
CA ASP A 757 -44.12 22.16 -0.30
C ASP A 757 -44.70 21.41 -1.53
N GLU A 758 -45.31 20.24 -1.33
CA GLU A 758 -45.91 19.36 -2.35
C GLU A 758 -44.99 18.92 -3.51
N ALA A 759 -43.67 19.13 -3.40
CA ALA A 759 -42.70 18.54 -4.30
C ALA A 759 -42.49 17.06 -3.97
N VAL A 760 -42.77 16.19 -4.95
CA VAL A 760 -42.56 14.73 -4.85
C VAL A 760 -41.07 14.45 -4.72
N ALA A 761 -40.64 13.92 -3.57
CA ALA A 761 -39.24 13.62 -3.33
C ALA A 761 -38.79 12.32 -4.02
N SER A 762 -39.69 11.32 -4.14
CA SER A 762 -39.48 10.07 -4.90
C SER A 762 -40.72 9.17 -4.84
N THR A 763 -40.99 8.40 -5.91
CA THR A 763 -42.08 7.40 -6.01
C THR A 763 -41.49 5.99 -6.18
N TRP A 764 -42.10 4.98 -5.56
CA TRP A 764 -41.67 3.58 -5.66
C TRP A 764 -42.81 2.68 -6.17
N ASP A 765 -42.53 1.85 -7.17
CA ASP A 765 -43.45 0.84 -7.73
C ASP A 765 -42.93 -0.58 -7.42
N GLY A 766 -43.63 -1.34 -6.58
CA GLY A 766 -43.31 -2.74 -6.27
C GLY A 766 -44.16 -3.35 -5.16
N VAL A 767 -44.15 -4.69 -5.05
CA VAL A 767 -44.94 -5.44 -4.06
C VAL A 767 -44.30 -5.36 -2.67
N VAL A 768 -44.98 -4.72 -1.72
CA VAL A 768 -44.52 -4.57 -0.33
C VAL A 768 -44.80 -5.85 0.47
N THR A 769 -43.75 -6.52 0.96
CA THR A 769 -43.87 -7.54 2.02
C THR A 769 -42.95 -7.17 3.18
N GLY A 770 -43.52 -6.80 4.33
CA GLY A 770 -42.76 -6.61 5.58
C GLY A 770 -42.43 -5.17 6.03
N GLY A 771 -43.04 -4.12 5.47
CA GLY A 771 -43.11 -2.79 6.11
C GLY A 771 -41.82 -1.96 6.25
N VAL A 772 -40.71 -2.34 5.60
CA VAL A 772 -39.45 -1.56 5.61
C VAL A 772 -39.08 -1.11 4.20
N ILE A 773 -38.98 0.21 3.98
CA ILE A 773 -38.58 0.81 2.70
C ILE A 773 -37.09 1.14 2.75
N THR A 774 -36.29 0.52 1.88
CA THR A 774 -34.83 0.75 1.79
C THR A 774 -34.49 1.46 0.47
N TYR A 775 -33.79 2.60 0.55
CA TYR A 775 -33.48 3.46 -0.59
C TYR A 775 -32.30 2.93 -1.43
N THR A 776 -32.49 2.74 -2.74
CA THR A 776 -31.41 2.65 -3.74
C THR A 776 -31.74 3.60 -4.89
N GLY A 777 -31.03 4.72 -4.99
CA GLY A 777 -31.31 5.76 -5.98
C GLY A 777 -31.06 5.31 -7.42
N SER A 778 -32.06 5.50 -8.27
CA SER A 778 -31.90 5.62 -9.73
C SER A 778 -32.90 6.65 -10.24
N GLY A 779 -32.42 7.74 -10.85
CA GLY A 779 -33.29 8.70 -11.51
C GLY A 779 -33.88 8.13 -12.81
N PRO A 780 -35.13 8.46 -13.17
CA PRO A 780 -35.72 7.98 -14.41
C PRO A 780 -35.23 8.82 -15.60
N GLY A 781 -34.65 8.15 -16.60
CA GLY A 781 -34.41 8.70 -17.93
C GLY A 781 -35.69 8.66 -18.76
N GLY A 782 -36.23 9.82 -19.12
CA GLY A 782 -37.33 9.95 -20.07
C GLY A 782 -36.84 10.47 -21.43
N GLU A 783 -37.04 9.69 -22.49
CA GLU A 783 -37.09 10.18 -23.86
C GLU A 783 -38.40 10.95 -24.09
N GLY A 784 -38.36 12.14 -24.73
CA GLY A 784 -39.58 12.74 -25.30
C GLY A 784 -39.67 14.27 -25.42
N THR A 785 -39.20 14.79 -26.56
CA THR A 785 -39.82 15.88 -27.38
C THR A 785 -40.23 17.23 -26.77
N GLY A 786 -39.47 18.29 -27.13
CA GLY A 786 -39.97 19.63 -27.47
C GLY A 786 -40.05 20.69 -26.34
N PRO A 787 -39.65 21.96 -26.58
CA PRO A 787 -39.73 23.00 -25.55
C PRO A 787 -41.09 23.75 -25.57
N PRO A 788 -41.73 24.00 -24.42
CA PRO A 788 -42.77 25.03 -24.29
C PRO A 788 -42.19 26.41 -23.89
N PRO A 789 -42.94 27.51 -24.10
CA PRO A 789 -42.44 28.89 -24.19
C PRO A 789 -42.26 29.59 -22.81
N PRO A 790 -41.60 30.76 -22.75
CA PRO A 790 -41.18 31.36 -21.49
C PRO A 790 -42.34 32.07 -20.78
N GLY A 791 -42.61 31.66 -19.55
CA GLY A 791 -43.47 32.37 -18.60
C GLY A 791 -42.63 32.95 -17.47
N GLU A 792 -42.69 34.27 -17.32
CA GLU A 792 -42.06 35.04 -16.25
C GLU A 792 -42.58 34.61 -14.87
N LEU A 793 -41.68 34.13 -14.01
CA LEU A 793 -41.84 34.18 -12.56
C LEU A 793 -40.50 34.61 -11.96
N GLY A 794 -40.45 35.86 -11.52
CA GLY A 794 -39.32 36.42 -10.80
C GLY A 794 -39.21 35.79 -9.42
N ALA A 795 -38.10 35.11 -9.17
CA ALA A 795 -37.60 34.84 -7.83
C ALA A 795 -36.18 35.44 -7.75
N GLN A 796 -35.99 36.34 -6.78
CA GLN A 796 -34.69 36.88 -6.45
C GLN A 796 -33.89 35.79 -5.71
N PHE A 797 -32.77 35.36 -6.28
CA PHE A 797 -31.84 34.46 -5.60
C PHE A 797 -31.01 35.25 -4.59
N ALA A 798 -31.14 34.87 -3.31
CA ALA A 798 -30.30 35.35 -2.23
C ALA A 798 -29.45 34.19 -1.69
N GLY A 799 -28.13 34.34 -1.79
CA GLY A 799 -27.14 33.62 -0.98
C GLY A 799 -26.66 32.28 -1.53
N VAL A 800 -25.45 32.26 -2.10
CA VAL A 800 -24.55 31.09 -2.05
C VAL A 800 -23.40 31.54 -1.15
N VAL A 801 -23.16 30.84 -0.04
CA VAL A 801 -22.03 31.11 0.86
C VAL A 801 -21.01 30.00 0.64
N VAL A 802 -19.79 30.38 0.27
CA VAL A 802 -18.63 29.47 0.14
C VAL A 802 -17.64 29.87 1.22
N GLU A 803 -17.35 28.96 2.15
CA GLU A 803 -16.24 29.13 3.11
C GLU A 803 -14.95 28.64 2.46
N ALA A 804 -13.97 29.54 2.35
CA ALA A 804 -12.63 29.23 1.85
C ALA A 804 -11.60 29.62 2.91
N ALA A 805 -10.73 28.68 3.29
CA ALA A 805 -9.62 28.93 4.21
C ALA A 805 -8.71 30.08 3.71
N ALA A 806 -8.13 30.82 4.64
CA ALA A 806 -7.44 32.08 4.38
C ALA A 806 -6.06 31.87 3.71
N VAL A 807 -6.03 31.82 2.37
CA VAL A 807 -4.81 32.09 1.59
C VAL A 807 -4.71 33.60 1.29
N VAL A 808 -3.54 34.20 1.48
CA VAL A 808 -3.25 35.62 1.21
C VAL A 808 -3.03 35.84 -0.30
N GLY A 809 -3.82 36.71 -0.93
CA GLY A 809 -3.72 37.06 -2.36
C GLY A 809 -5.04 37.59 -2.95
N ARG A 810 -4.99 38.19 -4.16
CA ARG A 810 -6.21 38.65 -4.86
C ARG A 810 -6.95 37.44 -5.43
N LYS A 811 -8.18 37.19 -4.94
CA LYS A 811 -9.00 36.02 -5.31
C LYS A 811 -10.07 36.40 -6.32
N GLN A 812 -10.17 35.64 -7.40
CA GLN A 812 -11.25 35.74 -8.38
C GLN A 812 -11.82 34.37 -8.67
N LEU A 813 -13.13 34.29 -8.83
CA LEU A 813 -13.83 33.09 -9.25
C LEU A 813 -14.18 33.20 -10.72
N LYS A 814 -13.63 32.29 -11.52
CA LYS A 814 -13.96 32.15 -12.93
C LYS A 814 -15.13 31.17 -13.04
N VAL A 815 -16.29 31.67 -13.42
CA VAL A 815 -17.54 30.92 -13.52
C VAL A 815 -17.91 30.78 -14.99
N ASP A 816 -17.94 29.56 -15.50
CA ASP A 816 -18.49 29.26 -16.82
C ASP A 816 -20.00 29.05 -16.68
N THR A 817 -20.80 29.85 -17.38
CA THR A 817 -22.26 29.72 -17.37
C THR A 817 -22.79 28.73 -18.41
N GLY A 818 -21.91 28.12 -19.20
CA GLY A 818 -22.22 27.32 -20.40
C GLY A 818 -22.40 28.16 -21.68
N GLU A 819 -22.56 29.48 -21.56
CA GLU A 819 -22.63 30.42 -22.69
C GLU A 819 -21.45 31.39 -22.74
N LYS A 820 -20.92 31.78 -21.58
CA LYS A 820 -19.74 32.64 -21.45
C LYS A 820 -19.05 32.43 -20.10
N GLU A 821 -17.77 32.77 -20.05
CA GLU A 821 -17.01 32.83 -18.81
C GLU A 821 -17.19 34.20 -18.14
N VAL A 822 -17.46 34.22 -16.84
CA VAL A 822 -17.65 35.43 -16.03
C VAL A 822 -16.72 35.36 -14.83
N PHE A 823 -16.06 36.48 -14.53
CA PHE A 823 -15.15 36.60 -13.38
C PHE A 823 -15.84 37.34 -12.24
N CYS A 824 -15.85 36.73 -11.06
CA CYS A 824 -16.46 37.25 -9.85
C CYS A 824 -15.35 37.59 -8.84
N GLU A 825 -15.35 38.79 -8.27
CA GLU A 825 -14.44 39.10 -7.17
C GLU A 825 -14.91 38.43 -5.86
N VAL A 826 -13.95 37.86 -5.13
CA VAL A 826 -14.18 37.22 -3.84
C VAL A 826 -13.82 38.21 -2.73
N HIS A 827 -14.73 38.40 -1.78
CA HIS A 827 -14.54 39.28 -0.64
C HIS A 827 -13.40 38.73 0.24
N PRO A 828 -12.33 39.51 0.47
CA PRO A 828 -11.07 38.99 1.00
C PRO A 828 -11.17 38.46 2.43
N GLU A 829 -12.09 38.98 3.24
CA GLU A 829 -12.24 38.60 4.65
C GLU A 829 -13.26 37.49 4.90
N THR A 830 -14.24 37.32 4.01
CA THR A 830 -15.40 36.42 4.26
C THR A 830 -15.47 35.25 3.27
N GLY A 831 -14.66 35.25 2.21
CA GLY A 831 -14.74 34.26 1.13
C GLY A 831 -16.00 34.38 0.25
N GLN A 832 -16.90 35.31 0.55
CA GLN A 832 -18.15 35.49 -0.21
C GLN A 832 -17.90 36.17 -1.55
N PHE A 833 -18.59 35.75 -2.60
CA PHE A 833 -18.52 36.41 -3.91
C PHE A 833 -19.92 36.63 -4.47
N ARG A 834 -20.09 37.67 -5.28
CA ARG A 834 -21.36 37.95 -5.96
C ARG A 834 -21.09 38.07 -7.46
N CYS A 835 -21.73 37.20 -8.24
CA CYS A 835 -21.56 37.18 -9.68
C CYS A 835 -22.85 37.59 -10.40
N PRO A 836 -23.15 38.90 -10.52
CA PRO A 836 -24.46 39.39 -10.96
C PRO A 836 -24.81 39.00 -12.41
N GLU A 837 -23.84 38.59 -13.21
CA GLU A 837 -24.05 38.18 -14.61
C GLU A 837 -24.25 36.66 -14.80
N ALA A 838 -24.01 35.82 -13.78
CA ALA A 838 -24.16 34.38 -13.89
C ALA A 838 -25.59 33.94 -13.52
N ARG A 839 -26.39 33.54 -14.52
CA ARG A 839 -27.77 33.04 -14.33
C ARG A 839 -27.86 31.51 -14.24
N ALA A 840 -26.83 30.82 -14.69
CA ALA A 840 -26.62 29.38 -14.59
C ALA A 840 -25.11 29.14 -14.46
N VAL A 841 -24.70 28.04 -13.83
CA VAL A 841 -23.29 27.72 -13.59
C VAL A 841 -23.01 26.31 -14.09
N ALA A 842 -22.14 26.19 -15.10
CA ALA A 842 -21.70 24.93 -15.68
C ALA A 842 -20.40 24.43 -15.03
N SER A 843 -19.46 25.33 -14.73
CA SER A 843 -18.26 25.02 -13.95
C SER A 843 -17.71 26.27 -13.23
N VAL A 844 -16.91 26.04 -12.21
CA VAL A 844 -16.32 27.09 -11.37
C VAL A 844 -14.86 26.75 -11.12
N VAL A 845 -13.98 27.72 -11.33
CA VAL A 845 -12.53 27.61 -11.09
C VAL A 845 -12.08 28.79 -10.22
N LEU A 846 -11.41 28.51 -9.11
CA LEU A 846 -10.82 29.54 -8.26
C LEU A 846 -9.46 29.97 -8.83
N LEU A 847 -9.29 31.28 -8.98
CA LEU A 847 -8.03 31.91 -9.36
C LEU A 847 -7.46 32.64 -8.13
N VAL A 848 -6.21 32.32 -7.78
CA VAL A 848 -5.42 33.07 -6.78
C VAL A 848 -4.24 33.66 -7.52
N GLU A 849 -4.16 34.99 -7.57
CA GLU A 849 -3.14 35.72 -8.35
C GLU A 849 -3.04 35.23 -9.81
N ASP A 850 -4.20 35.04 -10.45
CA ASP A 850 -4.35 34.57 -11.84
C ASP A 850 -3.90 33.12 -12.12
N VAL A 851 -3.57 32.34 -11.09
CA VAL A 851 -3.27 30.91 -11.21
C VAL A 851 -4.51 30.07 -10.92
N ALA A 852 -4.86 29.19 -11.87
CA ALA A 852 -6.00 28.29 -11.76
C ALA A 852 -5.68 27.10 -10.84
N LEU A 853 -6.45 26.96 -9.77
CA LEU A 853 -6.35 25.82 -8.86
C LEU A 853 -7.42 24.78 -9.24
N PRO A 854 -7.10 23.47 -9.24
CA PRO A 854 -8.08 22.42 -9.46
C PRO A 854 -9.08 22.38 -8.29
N THR A 855 -10.37 22.45 -8.61
CA THR A 855 -11.45 22.44 -7.62
C THR A 855 -12.43 21.32 -7.93
N THR A 856 -12.84 20.55 -6.91
CA THR A 856 -13.93 19.57 -7.01
C THR A 856 -15.22 20.13 -6.43
N TRP A 857 -16.32 19.96 -7.15
CA TRP A 857 -17.65 20.46 -6.78
C TRP A 857 -18.58 19.29 -6.42
N ARG A 858 -19.30 19.39 -5.30
CA ARG A 858 -20.37 18.45 -4.89
C ARG A 858 -21.53 19.22 -4.26
N GLY A 859 -22.73 19.11 -4.82
CA GLY A 859 -23.97 19.68 -4.26
C GLY A 859 -25.02 20.03 -5.33
N ALA A 860 -26.26 20.28 -4.93
CA ALA A 860 -27.25 20.96 -5.79
C ALA A 860 -27.12 22.48 -5.61
N ILE A 861 -27.66 23.28 -6.53
CA ILE A 861 -27.45 24.74 -6.73
C ILE A 861 -27.64 25.61 -5.46
N PHE A 862 -28.24 25.08 -4.39
CA PHE A 862 -28.54 25.83 -3.16
C PHE A 862 -27.57 25.61 -1.99
N ASP A 863 -26.66 24.63 -2.04
CA ASP A 863 -25.60 24.45 -1.05
C ASP A 863 -24.35 23.85 -1.72
N ALA A 864 -23.31 24.68 -1.91
CA ALA A 864 -22.06 24.26 -2.55
C ALA A 864 -20.85 24.52 -1.62
N GLN A 865 -20.09 23.46 -1.33
CA GLN A 865 -18.78 23.51 -0.67
C GLN A 865 -17.66 23.14 -1.66
N VAL A 866 -16.50 23.78 -1.55
CA VAL A 866 -15.34 23.58 -2.44
C VAL A 866 -14.14 23.17 -1.58
N PHE A 867 -13.49 22.05 -1.91
CA PHE A 867 -12.33 21.50 -1.18
C PHE A 867 -11.05 21.59 -2.03
N TYR A 868 -9.89 21.68 -1.37
CA TYR A 868 -8.55 21.55 -1.97
C TYR A 868 -7.66 20.61 -1.15
N GLU A 869 -6.70 19.95 -1.80
CA GLU A 869 -5.78 18.97 -1.21
C GLU A 869 -4.34 19.40 -1.57
N ALA A 870 -3.44 19.49 -0.58
CA ALA A 870 -2.03 19.88 -0.78
C ALA A 870 -1.11 18.66 -0.66
N ASP A 871 -0.16 18.52 -1.59
CA ASP A 871 0.74 17.37 -1.73
C ASP A 871 1.99 17.52 -0.85
N GLU A 872 2.25 16.56 0.04
CA GLU A 872 3.15 16.65 1.21
C GLU A 872 4.58 16.11 0.94
N LYS A 873 5.01 16.03 -0.32
CA LYS A 873 6.32 15.45 -0.68
C LYS A 873 7.32 16.47 -1.19
N LEU A 874 7.92 17.24 -0.29
CA LEU A 874 9.23 17.88 -0.43
C LEU A 874 9.62 18.37 0.96
N LEU A 875 10.89 18.15 1.37
CA LEU A 875 11.56 18.57 2.62
C LEU A 875 11.77 17.44 3.65
N ASN A 876 12.92 16.75 3.57
CA ASN A 876 13.54 16.06 4.70
C ASN A 876 15.08 16.11 4.53
N GLY A 877 15.80 16.61 5.54
CA GLY A 877 17.27 16.68 5.58
C GLY A 877 17.78 16.58 7.03
N GLY A 878 18.84 15.80 7.23
CA GLY A 878 19.26 15.20 8.52
C GLY A 878 19.84 16.12 9.62
N GLN A 879 19.93 15.55 10.83
CA GLN A 879 20.52 16.12 12.05
C GLN A 879 22.07 15.96 12.13
N PRO A 880 22.79 16.86 12.83
CA PRO A 880 24.14 16.61 13.34
C PRO A 880 24.23 16.60 14.90
N PRO A 881 25.36 16.15 15.49
CA PRO A 881 25.44 15.70 16.89
C PRO A 881 25.70 16.82 17.92
N THR A 882 25.38 16.54 19.18
CA THR A 882 25.45 17.43 20.34
C THR A 882 26.81 17.41 21.05
N GLU A 883 27.39 18.59 21.34
CA GLU A 883 28.40 18.78 22.40
C GLU A 883 27.96 19.88 23.38
N GLY A 884 28.27 19.68 24.68
CA GLY A 884 27.65 20.34 25.83
C GLY A 884 28.07 21.79 26.15
N PRO A 885 27.41 22.43 27.14
CA PRO A 885 27.50 23.88 27.32
C PRO A 885 28.62 24.32 28.27
N GLY A 886 29.42 25.30 27.81
CA GLY A 886 30.30 26.12 28.63
C GLY A 886 29.66 27.47 29.00
N SER A 887 29.84 27.90 30.25
CA SER A 887 29.29 29.11 30.87
C SER A 887 29.98 30.41 30.42
N GLY A 888 29.22 31.50 30.20
CA GLY A 888 29.74 32.86 29.98
C GLY A 888 28.87 33.97 30.60
N GLU A 889 29.52 34.99 31.15
CA GLU A 889 28.99 36.13 31.93
C GLU A 889 28.24 37.22 31.11
N PRO A 890 27.34 38.02 31.73
CA PRO A 890 26.50 39.01 31.04
C PRO A 890 27.13 40.41 30.96
N GLY A 891 26.99 41.10 29.81
CA GLY A 891 27.15 42.56 29.77
C GLY A 891 27.59 43.27 28.47
N GLN A 892 27.58 42.65 27.28
CA GLN A 892 27.91 43.35 26.02
C GLN A 892 26.78 43.28 24.99
N PRO A 893 26.55 44.33 24.18
CA PRO A 893 25.60 44.29 23.06
C PRO A 893 26.01 43.17 22.08
N ALA A 894 25.03 42.36 21.66
CA ALA A 894 25.28 41.18 20.85
C ALA A 894 25.92 41.58 19.51
N ARG A 895 27.12 41.03 19.27
CA ARG A 895 27.85 41.18 18.01
C ARG A 895 27.33 40.12 17.05
N PHE A 896 26.83 40.55 15.89
CA PHE A 896 26.36 39.66 14.85
C PHE A 896 27.52 39.25 13.96
N ALA A 897 28.13 38.10 14.28
CA ALA A 897 29.21 37.49 13.53
C ALA A 897 28.97 35.99 13.40
N GLY A 898 29.46 35.38 12.33
CA GLY A 898 29.29 33.95 12.08
C GLY A 898 30.19 33.46 10.95
N THR A 899 30.03 32.19 10.59
CA THR A 899 30.71 31.56 9.46
C THR A 899 29.66 30.92 8.55
N VAL A 900 29.88 31.02 7.25
CA VAL A 900 29.08 30.32 6.23
C VAL A 900 29.79 29.02 5.88
N GLU A 901 29.15 27.88 6.15
CA GLU A 901 29.69 26.58 5.76
C GLU A 901 29.67 26.39 4.23
N ASN A 902 30.63 25.62 3.70
CA ASN A 902 30.84 25.40 2.26
C ASN A 902 31.05 26.68 1.42
N HIS A 903 31.61 27.73 2.03
CA HIS A 903 31.91 29.01 1.37
C HIS A 903 32.89 28.89 0.19
N ASP A 904 33.68 27.83 0.16
CA ASP A 904 34.63 27.48 -0.90
C ASP A 904 33.94 27.13 -2.24
N ARG A 905 32.64 26.83 -2.21
CA ARG A 905 31.80 26.60 -3.40
C ARG A 905 31.20 27.87 -3.99
N LEU A 906 31.33 29.01 -3.31
CA LEU A 906 30.78 30.28 -3.77
C LEU A 906 31.84 31.02 -4.60
N HIS A 907 31.53 31.29 -5.87
CA HIS A 907 32.39 32.05 -6.77
C HIS A 907 31.89 33.50 -6.90
N GLY A 908 32.72 34.48 -6.56
CA GLY A 908 32.38 35.92 -6.64
C GLY A 908 32.66 36.67 -5.33
N ALA A 909 32.38 37.98 -5.30
CA ALA A 909 32.44 38.75 -4.06
C ALA A 909 31.18 38.47 -3.23
N VAL A 910 31.31 37.60 -2.23
CA VAL A 910 30.20 37.20 -1.36
C VAL A 910 30.15 38.08 -0.11
N ARG A 911 28.97 38.58 0.22
CA ARG A 911 28.71 39.34 1.44
C ARG A 911 27.43 38.90 2.12
N VAL A 912 27.42 39.00 3.44
CA VAL A 912 26.26 38.68 4.26
C VAL A 912 25.56 39.99 4.62
N GLU A 913 24.28 40.12 4.29
CA GLU A 913 23.47 41.28 4.67
C GLU A 913 22.58 40.92 5.86
N ALA A 914 22.84 41.56 7.00
CA ALA A 914 21.98 41.49 8.18
C ALA A 914 20.91 42.59 8.08
N VAL A 915 19.64 42.20 8.04
CA VAL A 915 18.49 43.09 7.98
C VAL A 915 17.85 43.12 9.37
N GLY A 916 18.07 44.22 10.08
CA GLY A 916 17.35 44.56 11.29
C GLY A 916 16.02 45.24 11.00
N THR A 917 15.20 45.43 12.03
CA THR A 917 13.90 46.13 11.94
C THR A 917 14.01 47.55 11.34
N ALA A 918 15.15 48.23 11.53
CA ALA A 918 15.37 49.61 11.06
C ALA A 918 16.58 49.80 10.12
N THR A 919 17.51 48.85 10.02
CA THR A 919 18.76 49.02 9.26
C THR A 919 19.14 47.77 8.47
N ARG A 920 19.81 47.97 7.32
CA ARG A 920 20.46 46.88 6.56
C ARG A 920 21.96 47.09 6.62
N THR A 921 22.68 46.09 7.12
CA THR A 921 24.14 46.14 7.26
C THR A 921 24.74 45.02 6.43
N ALA A 922 25.47 45.40 5.38
CA ALA A 922 26.19 44.44 4.53
C ALA A 922 27.62 44.26 5.03
N CYS A 923 28.01 43.00 5.22
CA CYS A 923 29.21 42.61 5.95
C CYS A 923 30.07 41.75 5.02
N PRO A 924 31.34 42.12 4.80
CA PRO A 924 32.21 41.34 3.94
C PRO A 924 32.44 39.97 4.57
N MET A 925 32.34 38.93 3.74
CA MET A 925 32.72 37.57 4.12
C MET A 925 34.18 37.33 3.77
N THR A 926 34.92 36.68 4.65
CA THR A 926 36.32 36.32 4.43
C THR A 926 36.36 35.08 3.53
N PRO A 927 36.91 35.15 2.30
CA PRO A 927 36.78 34.06 1.32
C PRO A 927 37.47 32.76 1.73
N GLU A 928 38.44 32.82 2.64
CA GLU A 928 39.20 31.65 3.07
C GLU A 928 38.48 30.83 4.16
N THR A 929 37.66 31.49 4.98
CA THR A 929 37.06 30.88 6.18
C THR A 929 35.54 30.95 6.22
N GLY A 930 34.90 31.64 5.27
CA GLY A 930 33.46 31.90 5.29
C GLY A 930 33.03 32.82 6.42
N ALA A 931 33.97 33.38 7.20
CA ALA A 931 33.67 34.18 8.37
C ALA A 931 33.21 35.59 7.99
N PHE A 932 32.14 36.08 8.62
CA PHE A 932 31.63 37.43 8.48
C PHE A 932 31.36 38.04 9.86
N ASP A 933 31.43 39.36 9.94
CA ASP A 933 31.15 40.11 11.17
C ASP A 933 30.53 41.46 10.82
N CYS A 934 29.29 41.63 11.27
CA CYS A 934 28.48 42.82 11.04
C CYS A 934 28.55 43.83 12.18
N GLY A 935 29.32 43.54 13.24
CA GLY A 935 29.29 44.35 14.46
C GLY A 935 27.96 44.23 15.18
N SER A 936 27.55 45.26 15.91
CA SER A 936 26.26 45.30 16.60
C SER A 936 25.14 45.67 15.62
N VAL A 937 24.21 44.75 15.36
CA VAL A 937 23.00 45.01 14.58
C VAL A 937 21.80 44.79 15.49
N GLU A 938 21.01 45.84 15.72
CA GLU A 938 19.80 45.77 16.55
C GLU A 938 18.70 44.99 15.81
N ASP A 939 18.10 44.03 16.49
CA ASP A 939 16.92 43.26 16.07
C ASP A 939 17.02 42.66 14.65
N VAL A 940 18.05 41.84 14.39
CA VAL A 940 18.20 41.12 13.12
C VAL A 940 16.99 40.20 12.91
N VAL A 941 16.16 40.53 11.91
CA VAL A 941 14.96 39.77 11.54
C VAL A 941 15.18 38.90 10.31
N GLN A 942 16.20 39.22 9.50
CA GLN A 942 16.53 38.45 8.30
C GLN A 942 18.02 38.54 7.99
N VAL A 943 18.60 37.45 7.49
CA VAL A 943 19.99 37.39 7.00
C VAL A 943 19.96 36.94 5.55
N ARG A 944 20.66 37.63 4.66
CA ARG A 944 20.73 37.31 3.22
C ARG A 944 22.17 37.07 2.80
N LEU A 945 22.37 36.09 1.92
CA LEU A 945 23.65 35.87 1.25
C LEU A 945 23.61 36.52 -0.13
N LEU A 946 24.51 37.45 -0.40
CA LEU A 946 24.61 38.14 -1.68
C LEU A 946 25.91 37.73 -2.36
N ALA A 947 25.84 37.22 -3.60
CA ALA A 947 27.00 37.00 -4.46
C ALA A 947 26.94 38.00 -5.62
N ASP A 948 27.97 38.84 -5.75
CA ASP A 948 28.03 39.92 -6.75
C ASP A 948 26.78 40.82 -6.77
N ASP A 949 26.28 41.17 -5.57
CA ASP A 949 25.09 42.01 -5.34
C ASP A 949 23.75 41.43 -5.80
N HIS A 950 23.70 40.12 -6.04
CA HIS A 950 22.47 39.38 -6.26
C HIS A 950 22.20 38.42 -5.11
N GLU A 951 20.95 38.41 -4.64
CA GLU A 951 20.49 37.47 -3.63
C GLU A 951 20.56 36.07 -4.22
N VAL A 952 21.32 35.19 -3.57
CA VAL A 952 21.43 33.79 -3.98
C VAL A 952 20.09 33.13 -3.63
N PRO A 953 19.25 32.76 -4.62
CA PRO A 953 17.93 32.20 -4.34
C PRO A 953 18.09 30.84 -3.64
N SER A 954 17.29 30.56 -2.62
CA SER A 954 17.21 29.21 -2.03
C SER A 954 16.74 28.13 -3.02
N ALA A 955 16.18 28.54 -4.16
CA ALA A 955 15.85 27.68 -5.29
C ALA A 955 16.59 28.16 -6.55
N TRP A 956 17.88 27.84 -6.65
CA TRP A 956 18.62 27.90 -7.90
C TRP A 956 18.98 26.47 -8.30
N ASN A 957 18.51 26.02 -9.47
CA ASN A 957 18.68 24.65 -10.00
C ASN A 957 20.10 24.39 -10.58
N GLY A 958 21.13 24.95 -9.93
CA GLY A 958 22.53 24.61 -10.14
C GLY A 958 23.16 24.41 -8.76
N GLU A 959 23.57 23.17 -8.46
CA GLU A 959 23.96 22.66 -7.15
C GLU A 959 24.86 23.59 -6.33
N VAL A 960 24.31 24.13 -5.23
CA VAL A 960 25.05 24.39 -3.99
C VAL A 960 24.17 23.89 -2.85
N GLU A 961 24.35 22.62 -2.46
CA GLU A 961 23.81 22.11 -1.19
C GLU A 961 24.62 22.68 -0.02
N GLY A 962 23.91 23.29 0.95
CA GLY A 962 24.38 23.50 2.32
C GLY A 962 25.21 24.76 2.55
N ALA A 963 24.57 25.88 2.84
CA ALA A 963 25.19 27.01 3.55
C ALA A 963 24.40 27.23 4.84
N VAL A 964 24.88 26.68 5.96
CA VAL A 964 24.28 26.86 7.30
C VAL A 964 24.92 28.09 7.95
N VAL A 965 24.10 28.97 8.54
CA VAL A 965 24.54 30.15 9.29
C VAL A 965 24.26 29.92 10.78
N THR A 966 25.30 29.78 11.60
CA THR A 966 25.18 29.53 13.04
C THR A 966 25.19 30.85 13.83
N TYR A 967 24.23 31.08 14.74
CA TYR A 967 24.12 32.28 15.59
C TYR A 967 24.08 31.95 17.09
N THR A 968 24.50 32.89 17.96
CA THR A 968 24.46 32.77 19.43
C THR A 968 23.88 34.03 20.10
N GLY A 969 22.76 33.94 20.86
CA GLY A 969 22.21 35.04 21.69
C GLY A 969 21.06 34.63 22.64
N ALA A 970 20.94 35.29 23.81
CA ALA A 970 20.05 34.93 24.95
C ALA A 970 18.91 35.97 25.23
N GLY A 971 17.74 35.52 25.75
CA GLY A 971 16.47 36.30 25.83
C GLY A 971 15.99 36.80 27.22
N GLN A 972 14.81 37.46 27.25
CA GLN A 972 14.09 37.90 28.47
C GLN A 972 12.56 38.10 28.27
N SER A 973 11.77 38.03 29.37
CA SER A 973 10.30 38.05 29.47
C SER A 973 9.71 39.25 30.25
N THR A 974 8.37 39.46 30.22
CA THR A 974 7.56 39.99 31.35
C THR A 974 6.04 39.72 31.17
N SER A 975 5.30 39.55 32.27
CA SER A 975 3.85 39.24 32.38
C SER A 975 2.99 40.39 32.94
N SER A 976 1.66 40.34 32.75
CA SER A 976 0.66 40.91 33.71
C SER A 976 -0.80 40.48 33.45
N ASN A 977 -1.52 40.10 34.51
CA ASN A 977 -2.97 39.82 34.66
C ASN A 977 -3.75 41.15 34.93
N PRO A 978 -5.12 41.33 34.92
CA PRO A 978 -6.13 40.47 35.63
C PRO A 978 -7.68 40.53 35.25
N LYS A 979 -8.51 39.73 35.97
CA LYS A 979 -9.90 39.95 36.53
C LYS A 979 -11.18 39.21 36.00
N ASP A 980 -11.85 38.58 36.99
CA ASP A 980 -13.13 37.84 37.24
C ASP A 980 -14.37 37.78 36.26
N PRO A 981 -15.20 36.69 36.32
CA PRO A 981 -16.28 36.37 35.35
C PRO A 981 -17.75 36.48 35.87
N PRO A 982 -18.79 36.30 35.02
CA PRO A 982 -20.20 36.09 35.42
C PRO A 982 -20.66 34.60 35.29
N PRO A 983 -21.86 34.20 35.81
CA PRO A 983 -22.18 32.82 36.20
C PRO A 983 -22.75 31.93 35.06
N PRO A 984 -22.79 30.58 35.23
CA PRO A 984 -23.00 29.66 34.11
C PRO A 984 -24.49 29.38 33.82
N PRO A 985 -24.85 29.05 32.57
CA PRO A 985 -26.08 28.35 32.27
C PRO A 985 -25.88 26.84 32.38
N THR A 986 -26.84 26.17 33.00
CA THR A 986 -26.91 24.72 33.19
C THR A 986 -27.28 23.98 31.89
N GLY A 987 -26.54 22.90 31.60
CA GLY A 987 -27.02 21.72 30.89
C GLY A 987 -26.47 21.52 29.47
N GLY A 988 -25.41 20.71 29.34
CA GLY A 988 -24.89 20.20 28.06
C GLY A 988 -24.13 18.89 28.29
N GLY A 989 -24.32 17.89 27.43
CA GLY A 989 -23.66 16.59 27.53
C GLY A 989 -22.15 16.70 27.35
N GLN A 990 -21.39 15.91 28.12
CA GLN A 990 -19.93 15.97 28.15
C GLN A 990 -19.32 15.37 26.88
N THR A 991 -18.53 16.16 26.16
CA THR A 991 -17.66 15.74 25.06
C THR A 991 -16.19 15.88 25.49
N ALA A 992 -15.34 14.95 25.07
CA ALA A 992 -13.91 15.02 25.35
C ALA A 992 -13.25 16.13 24.51
N PHE A 993 -12.34 16.90 25.11
CA PHE A 993 -11.59 17.95 24.41
C PHE A 993 -10.38 17.35 23.72
N GLU A 994 -10.48 17.21 22.40
CA GLU A 994 -9.46 16.57 21.56
C GLU A 994 -9.21 17.39 20.30
N GLY A 995 -7.96 17.40 19.85
CA GLY A 995 -7.54 18.28 18.77
C GLY A 995 -6.18 17.97 18.17
N LYS A 996 -5.72 18.82 17.25
CA LYS A 996 -4.40 18.73 16.58
C LYS A 996 -3.67 20.06 16.63
N VAL A 997 -2.37 20.04 16.90
CA VAL A 997 -1.47 21.19 16.84
C VAL A 997 -0.84 21.31 15.45
N LEU A 998 -1.06 22.43 14.77
CA LEU A 998 -0.50 22.74 13.44
C LEU A 998 0.70 23.69 13.53
N ASN A 999 1.54 23.72 12.49
CA ASN A 999 2.74 24.58 12.38
C ASN A 999 3.78 24.40 13.50
N ARG A 1000 3.93 23.19 14.03
CA ARG A 1000 4.90 22.88 15.11
C ARG A 1000 6.36 22.74 14.64
N GLU A 1001 6.62 22.81 13.34
CA GLU A 1001 7.96 22.70 12.76
C GLU A 1001 8.84 23.85 13.27
N GLY A 1002 9.82 23.53 14.09
CA GLY A 1002 10.69 24.51 14.79
C GLY A 1002 10.55 24.51 16.31
N LEU A 1003 9.55 23.84 16.87
CA LEU A 1003 9.44 23.64 18.31
C LEU A 1003 10.36 22.49 18.75
N VAL A 1004 11.45 22.82 19.43
CA VAL A 1004 12.41 21.85 19.98
C VAL A 1004 12.16 21.73 21.49
N GLY A 1005 11.78 20.52 21.95
CA GLY A 1005 11.52 20.23 23.37
C GLY A 1005 10.16 19.57 23.60
N MET A 1006 9.81 19.33 24.87
CA MET A 1006 8.52 18.73 25.24
C MET A 1006 7.38 19.73 24.98
N VAL A 1007 6.56 19.48 23.96
CA VAL A 1007 5.39 20.30 23.60
C VAL A 1007 4.15 19.78 24.32
N GLN A 1008 3.40 20.66 24.97
CA GLN A 1008 2.16 20.32 25.69
C GLN A 1008 1.07 21.33 25.36
N VAL A 1009 -0.20 20.89 25.32
CA VAL A 1009 -1.34 21.80 25.28
C VAL A 1009 -1.85 22.00 26.71
N GLU A 1010 -1.84 23.24 27.19
CA GLU A 1010 -2.46 23.61 28.47
C GLU A 1010 -3.86 24.18 28.22
N VAL A 1011 -4.87 23.59 28.86
CA VAL A 1011 -6.26 24.00 28.75
C VAL A 1011 -6.74 24.52 30.10
N ASP A 1012 -7.11 25.80 30.15
CA ASP A 1012 -7.73 26.41 31.32
C ASP A 1012 -9.24 26.20 31.28
N ALA A 1013 -9.74 25.38 32.19
CA ALA A 1013 -11.14 25.02 32.31
C ALA A 1013 -11.53 24.90 33.78
N ASP A 1014 -12.73 25.34 34.14
CA ASP A 1014 -13.22 25.33 35.53
C ASP A 1014 -12.28 26.01 36.54
N GLY A 1015 -11.50 27.02 36.11
CA GLY A 1015 -10.50 27.68 36.93
C GLY A 1015 -9.26 26.83 37.26
N ARG A 1016 -9.00 25.74 36.50
CA ARG A 1016 -7.81 24.90 36.60
C ARG A 1016 -7.16 24.72 35.23
N THR A 1017 -5.83 24.81 35.19
CA THR A 1017 -5.04 24.45 34.01
C THR A 1017 -4.82 22.94 33.98
N ARG A 1018 -5.19 22.28 32.89
CA ARG A 1018 -4.87 20.88 32.62
C ARG A 1018 -3.86 20.80 31.49
N THR A 1019 -2.82 19.99 31.67
CA THR A 1019 -1.79 19.77 30.66
C THR A 1019 -2.12 18.49 29.89
N CYS A 1020 -2.19 18.59 28.58
CA CYS A 1020 -2.58 17.52 27.67
C CYS A 1020 -1.36 17.15 26.81
N PRO A 1021 -0.91 15.90 26.85
CA PRO A 1021 0.22 15.45 26.06
C PRO A 1021 -0.14 15.48 24.57
N ILE A 1022 0.82 15.88 23.75
CA ILE A 1022 0.71 15.87 22.29
C ILE A 1022 1.45 14.64 21.76
N THR A 1023 0.86 13.93 20.81
CA THR A 1023 1.52 12.86 20.06
C THR A 1023 2.56 13.48 19.11
N PRO A 1024 3.86 13.19 19.26
CA PRO A 1024 4.94 13.87 18.53
C PRO A 1024 4.87 13.74 17.01
N GLU A 1025 4.23 12.70 16.47
CA GLU A 1025 4.18 12.46 15.03
C GLU A 1025 2.94 13.06 14.36
N SER A 1026 1.79 13.04 15.04
CA SER A 1026 0.53 13.55 14.48
C SER A 1026 0.18 14.95 14.96
N GLY A 1027 0.71 15.41 16.09
CA GLY A 1027 0.32 16.67 16.71
C GLY A 1027 -1.04 16.57 17.41
N ALA A 1028 -1.63 15.38 17.47
CA ALA A 1028 -2.90 15.16 18.14
C ALA A 1028 -2.74 15.29 19.67
N PHE A 1029 -3.75 15.81 20.36
CA PHE A 1029 -3.82 15.86 21.82
C PHE A 1029 -5.23 15.48 22.30
N SER A 1030 -5.32 14.88 23.49
CA SER A 1030 -6.58 14.63 24.19
C SER A 1030 -6.46 15.04 25.65
N CYS A 1031 -7.39 15.88 26.11
CA CYS A 1031 -7.44 16.41 27.46
C CYS A 1031 -8.49 15.69 28.35
N GLY A 1032 -9.12 14.63 27.82
CA GLY A 1032 -10.30 14.01 28.43
C GLY A 1032 -11.51 14.96 28.46
N PHE A 1033 -12.44 14.71 29.38
CA PHE A 1033 -13.64 15.54 29.53
C PHE A 1033 -13.33 16.85 30.25
N VAL A 1034 -13.60 17.97 29.59
CA VAL A 1034 -13.29 19.31 30.06
C VAL A 1034 -14.49 20.22 29.78
N ASP A 1035 -15.10 20.78 30.83
CA ASP A 1035 -16.23 21.70 30.74
C ASP A 1035 -15.72 23.16 30.82
N ASP A 1036 -16.41 24.12 30.19
CA ASP A 1036 -16.11 25.56 30.25
C ASP A 1036 -14.63 25.94 29.97
N ILE A 1037 -14.12 25.56 28.79
CA ILE A 1037 -12.78 25.96 28.32
C ILE A 1037 -12.72 27.48 28.14
N THR A 1038 -11.85 28.12 28.90
CA THR A 1038 -11.65 29.57 28.91
C THR A 1038 -10.39 30.00 28.15
N ALA A 1039 -9.38 29.14 28.07
CA ALA A 1039 -8.19 29.37 27.27
C ALA A 1039 -7.51 28.04 26.89
N VAL A 1040 -6.84 28.03 25.73
CA VAL A 1040 -5.95 26.96 25.28
C VAL A 1040 -4.60 27.60 24.97
N ARG A 1041 -3.52 27.03 25.49
CA ARG A 1041 -2.15 27.49 25.25
C ARG A 1041 -1.28 26.32 24.83
N VAL A 1042 -0.34 26.56 23.94
CA VAL A 1042 0.72 25.59 23.66
C VAL A 1042 1.93 26.00 24.48
N THR A 1043 2.53 25.07 25.21
CA THR A 1043 3.80 25.30 25.89
C THR A 1043 4.89 24.38 25.35
N VAL A 1044 6.12 24.90 25.26
CA VAL A 1044 7.32 24.15 24.92
C VAL A 1044 8.30 24.29 26.07
N GLU A 1045 8.64 23.18 26.71
CA GLU A 1045 9.45 23.16 27.94
C GLU A 1045 8.92 24.10 29.04
N GLY A 1046 7.59 24.18 29.18
CA GLY A 1046 6.92 25.03 30.16
C GLY A 1046 6.87 26.53 29.81
N ARG A 1047 7.24 26.92 28.58
CA ARG A 1047 7.07 28.29 28.08
C ARG A 1047 5.91 28.37 27.11
N ALA A 1048 4.97 29.27 27.35
CA ALA A 1048 3.86 29.51 26.43
C ALA A 1048 4.36 30.05 25.09
N VAL A 1049 3.83 29.50 24.01
CA VAL A 1049 4.04 29.94 22.63
C VAL A 1049 2.72 30.54 22.16
N ASP A 1050 2.80 31.64 21.39
CA ASP A 1050 1.59 32.25 20.83
C ASP A 1050 0.92 31.23 19.89
N ALA A 1051 -0.33 30.94 20.18
CA ALA A 1051 -1.11 29.98 19.42
C ALA A 1051 -2.56 30.45 19.36
N GLU A 1052 -3.16 30.29 18.19
CA GLU A 1052 -4.59 30.51 17.99
C GLU A 1052 -5.30 29.16 18.00
N TRP A 1053 -6.41 29.09 18.71
CA TRP A 1053 -7.26 27.90 18.74
C TRP A 1053 -8.60 28.20 18.07
N ASP A 1054 -9.02 27.31 17.17
CA ASP A 1054 -10.31 27.33 16.47
C ASP A 1054 -10.96 25.93 16.52
N GLY A 1055 -12.28 25.86 16.54
CA GLY A 1055 -13.07 24.62 16.53
C GLY A 1055 -13.93 24.37 17.78
N VAL A 1056 -14.81 23.38 17.67
CA VAL A 1056 -15.65 22.88 18.78
C VAL A 1056 -14.91 21.83 19.61
N VAL A 1057 -15.42 21.53 20.82
CA VAL A 1057 -14.76 20.68 21.84
C VAL A 1057 -14.23 19.36 21.27
N SER A 1058 -14.93 18.73 20.32
CA SER A 1058 -14.43 17.59 19.55
C SER A 1058 -13.88 18.03 18.19
N GLY A 1059 -12.55 18.10 18.05
CA GLY A 1059 -11.89 18.50 16.80
C GLY A 1059 -11.23 19.89 16.84
N ALA A 1060 -10.73 20.29 18.00
CA ALA A 1060 -9.99 21.53 18.19
C ALA A 1060 -8.74 21.59 17.31
N THR A 1061 -8.51 22.69 16.61
CA THR A 1061 -7.27 22.94 15.88
C THR A 1061 -6.52 24.08 16.56
N VAL A 1062 -5.31 23.79 17.05
CA VAL A 1062 -4.45 24.78 17.71
C VAL A 1062 -3.29 25.08 16.78
N THR A 1063 -3.24 26.28 16.22
CA THR A 1063 -2.18 26.69 15.28
C THR A 1063 -1.16 27.52 16.02
N VAL A 1064 0.09 27.05 16.06
CA VAL A 1064 1.19 27.83 16.63
C VAL A 1064 1.51 28.98 15.68
N LEU A 1065 1.43 30.20 16.21
CA LEU A 1065 1.81 31.42 15.51
C LEU A 1065 3.32 31.59 15.62
N ARG A 1066 3.94 31.95 14.51
CA ARG A 1066 5.38 31.86 14.28
C ARG A 1066 6.26 32.68 15.23
#